data_AF-A0A0V1MYC0-F1
#
_entry.id   AF-A0A0V1MYC0-F1
#
_cell.length_a   1.000
_cell.length_b   1.000
_cell.length_c   1.000
_cell.angle_alpha   90.00
_cell.angle_beta   90.00
_cell.angle_gamma   90.00
#
_symmetry.space_group_name_H-M   'P 1'
#
loop_
_entity.id
_entity.type
_entity.pdbx_description
1 polymer ?
#
loop_
_entity_poly.entity_id
_entity_poly.type
_entity_poly.pdbx_seq_one_letter_code
_entity_poly.pdbx_strand_id
1 'polypeptide(L)'
;MLNNIESEEEQRIRFQVELEFVQCLANPNYLNYLAQRDFFKNPAFINYLKYLLYWKRQEYAKYLKFPQCLYILELLQTEEFRTAMMRVPNSKFLEDQMLLQWQFYIRKRDSVRLPSRCETCKYLALELEARFSETGQSPETTFNGRGGTKKYRDSELRFIETMENLCDRLLEYNLHKEHKNSLRFARGQSETMKTLHGLVNRGVQVELGLPYELWDSPSVEITRMKQDCETILENNEEAIERWYYAKQKEPLRHYLCENRSFLHIILHTVVINFRMLSQVIRQMRRLDAYSKPVEDFRIRTAFGGTVTLISSVVIGILFFNELMTYLSTEIVEELLVDTTVGDARLKINFDIVFPAMACSFLSVDAMDASGQFQNDVTENVWKEPIHWSENNVGTTTPTVQQSKARNCGSCYGAETSEIQCCNSCDDVMEAYKRKGWALNSMDSVEQCRDREWVQKLHHSLNQGCHVYGWLEVSKVTGNFHIAPGSSVKDVHVHVHNLHQLGPSAFNTSHTIKHFSFGQSFPGKKFPLDGETVIANKGGVMVHYFVKIVPTVYVDLKQNRLLTHQFSVTKSKLDIDVNSPDGLPGFFVSYEFSPLMVQLNEKEKPFTHFLTDICVIVGGVFTVASLIDSFLYHSSRKLAEKIRQGKFN
;
A
#
# COMPACT_ATOMS: atom_id res chain seq x y z
N MET A 1 21.36 -3.85 -54.28
CA MET A 1 20.96 -4.36 -52.96
C MET A 1 19.76 -3.55 -52.53
N LEU A 2 18.61 -4.21 -52.41
CA LEU A 2 17.32 -3.59 -52.08
C LEU A 2 17.39 -2.96 -50.69
N ASN A 3 17.13 -1.66 -50.60
CA ASN A 3 16.86 -0.98 -49.35
C ASN A 3 15.56 -1.53 -48.78
N ASN A 4 15.64 -2.43 -47.79
CA ASN A 4 14.50 -2.74 -46.92
C ASN A 4 14.21 -1.50 -46.09
N ILE A 5 13.26 -0.69 -46.55
CA ILE A 5 12.69 0.40 -45.76
C ILE A 5 11.82 -0.27 -44.70
N GLU A 6 12.29 -0.26 -43.45
CA GLU A 6 11.58 -0.75 -42.27
C GLU A 6 10.26 -0.01 -42.11
N SER A 7 9.17 -0.74 -41.87
CA SER A 7 7.84 -0.16 -41.71
C SER A 7 7.74 0.70 -40.45
N GLU A 8 6.79 1.65 -40.41
CA GLU A 8 6.58 2.48 -39.21
C GLU A 8 6.27 1.66 -37.96
N GLU A 9 5.57 0.53 -38.11
CA GLU A 9 5.26 -0.38 -37.02
C GLU A 9 6.51 -1.08 -36.48
N GLU A 10 7.37 -1.58 -37.37
CA GLU A 10 8.66 -2.19 -36.99
C GLU A 10 9.58 -1.18 -36.29
N GLN A 11 9.63 0.07 -36.77
CA GLN A 11 10.39 1.14 -36.12
C GLN A 11 9.88 1.42 -34.70
N ARG A 12 8.56 1.44 -34.49
CA ARG A 12 7.94 1.65 -33.18
C ARG A 12 8.22 0.49 -32.23
N ILE A 13 8.12 -0.76 -32.72
CA ILE A 13 8.41 -1.95 -31.93
C ILE A 13 9.89 -1.97 -31.53
N ARG A 14 10.80 -1.70 -32.48
CA ARG A 14 12.23 -1.59 -32.19
C ARG A 14 12.50 -0.55 -31.10
N PHE A 15 11.91 0.64 -31.22
CA PHE A 15 12.08 1.70 -30.23
C PHE A 15 11.63 1.27 -28.82
N GLN A 16 10.48 0.58 -28.71
CA GLN A 16 9.96 0.06 -27.44
C GLN A 16 10.87 -1.00 -26.85
N VAL A 17 11.29 -1.98 -27.66
CA VAL A 17 12.19 -3.06 -27.21
C VAL A 17 13.53 -2.51 -26.77
N GLU A 18 14.09 -1.55 -27.51
CA GLU A 18 15.34 -0.88 -27.13
C GLU A 18 15.19 -0.08 -25.83
N LEU A 19 14.07 0.62 -25.64
CA LEU A 19 13.76 1.36 -24.42
C LEU A 19 13.67 0.45 -23.20
N GLU A 20 13.00 -0.69 -23.33
CA GLU A 20 12.89 -1.70 -22.26
C GLU A 20 14.24 -2.33 -21.97
N PHE A 21 14.98 -2.74 -23.00
CA PHE A 21 16.28 -3.37 -22.87
C PHE A 21 17.30 -2.46 -22.17
N VAL A 22 17.39 -1.19 -22.58
CA VAL A 22 18.30 -0.23 -21.93
C VAL A 22 17.96 -0.07 -20.46
N GLN A 23 16.68 0.02 -20.11
CA GLN A 23 16.27 0.11 -18.71
C GLN A 23 16.60 -1.17 -17.92
N CYS A 24 16.57 -2.35 -18.52
CA CYS A 24 17.01 -3.59 -17.87
C CYS A 24 18.49 -3.58 -17.48
N LEU A 25 19.35 -2.83 -18.19
CA LEU A 25 20.76 -2.67 -17.82
C LEU A 25 20.94 -1.96 -16.46
N ALA A 26 19.92 -1.28 -15.94
CA ALA A 26 19.96 -0.73 -14.60
C ALA A 26 19.97 -1.80 -13.48
N ASN A 27 19.67 -3.07 -13.79
CA ASN A 27 19.63 -4.14 -12.80
C ASN A 27 20.98 -4.88 -12.73
N PRO A 28 21.76 -4.77 -11.63
CA PRO A 28 23.06 -5.44 -11.49
C PRO A 28 23.00 -6.96 -11.66
N ASN A 29 21.94 -7.60 -11.14
CA ASN A 29 21.76 -9.05 -11.25
C ASN A 29 21.50 -9.48 -12.70
N TYR A 30 20.81 -8.64 -13.48
CA TYR A 30 20.64 -8.88 -14.92
C TYR A 30 21.97 -8.75 -15.68
N LEU A 31 22.80 -7.76 -15.33
CA LEU A 31 24.15 -7.62 -15.90
C LEU A 31 25.03 -8.83 -15.57
N ASN A 32 24.97 -9.32 -14.33
CA ASN A 32 25.70 -10.51 -13.91
C ASN A 32 25.25 -11.74 -14.71
N TYR A 33 23.94 -11.91 -14.90
CA TYR A 33 23.39 -12.96 -15.73
C TYR A 33 23.87 -12.88 -17.19
N LEU A 34 23.87 -11.68 -17.81
CA LEU A 34 24.41 -11.46 -19.15
C LEU A 34 25.90 -11.80 -19.24
N ALA A 35 26.66 -11.43 -18.19
CA ALA A 35 28.09 -11.70 -18.10
C ALA A 35 28.37 -13.20 -17.98
N GLN A 36 27.64 -13.93 -17.13
CA GLN A 36 27.79 -15.38 -16.94
C GLN A 36 27.45 -16.20 -18.18
N ARG A 37 26.53 -15.70 -19.01
CA ARG A 37 26.16 -16.33 -20.30
C ARG A 37 27.02 -15.87 -21.47
N ASP A 38 28.14 -15.21 -21.21
CA ASP A 38 29.12 -14.79 -22.20
C ASP A 38 28.60 -13.82 -23.27
N PHE A 39 27.46 -13.14 -23.04
CA PHE A 39 26.95 -12.13 -23.98
C PHE A 39 27.95 -10.98 -24.16
N PHE A 40 28.66 -10.60 -23.09
CA PHE A 40 29.69 -9.55 -23.12
C PHE A 40 31.00 -9.96 -23.80
N LYS A 41 31.15 -11.22 -24.22
CA LYS A 41 32.26 -11.67 -25.08
C LYS A 41 31.91 -11.58 -26.57
N ASN A 42 30.62 -11.50 -26.92
CA ASN A 42 30.17 -11.45 -28.32
C ASN A 42 30.40 -10.03 -28.90
N PRO A 43 31.23 -9.87 -29.95
CA PRO A 43 31.51 -8.55 -30.54
C PRO A 43 30.27 -7.90 -31.16
N ALA A 44 29.31 -8.69 -31.67
CA ALA A 44 28.06 -8.14 -32.20
C ALA A 44 27.22 -7.48 -31.09
N PHE A 45 27.20 -8.10 -29.90
CA PHE A 45 26.48 -7.57 -28.75
C PHE A 45 27.14 -6.30 -28.20
N ILE A 46 28.48 -6.26 -28.16
CA ILE A 46 29.21 -5.04 -27.76
C ILE A 46 28.92 -3.89 -28.74
N ASN A 47 28.89 -4.17 -30.04
CA ASN A 47 28.51 -3.16 -31.04
C ASN A 47 27.06 -2.68 -30.86
N TYR A 48 26.15 -3.57 -30.46
CA TYR A 48 24.77 -3.20 -30.13
C TYR A 48 24.70 -2.29 -28.89
N LEU A 49 25.45 -2.60 -27.83
CA LEU A 49 25.55 -1.71 -26.66
C LEU A 49 26.11 -0.33 -27.03
N LYS A 50 27.08 -0.27 -27.95
CA LYS A 50 27.61 0.99 -28.47
C LYS A 50 26.57 1.77 -29.28
N TYR A 51 25.76 1.07 -30.07
CA TYR A 51 24.62 1.68 -30.78
C TYR A 51 23.62 2.32 -29.80
N LEU A 52 23.28 1.65 -28.70
CA LEU A 52 22.33 2.15 -27.69
C LEU A 52 22.78 3.42 -26.96
N LEU A 53 24.03 3.89 -27.11
CA LEU A 53 24.47 5.17 -26.54
C LEU A 53 23.68 6.38 -27.06
N TYR A 54 22.90 6.23 -28.15
CA TYR A 54 22.00 7.29 -28.63
C TYR A 54 20.94 7.69 -27.57
N TRP A 55 20.58 6.80 -26.64
CA TRP A 55 19.67 7.07 -25.53
C TRP A 55 20.18 8.15 -24.56
N LYS A 56 21.47 8.51 -24.61
CA LYS A 56 22.03 9.65 -23.85
C LYS A 56 21.58 11.02 -24.40
N ARG A 57 21.12 11.10 -25.64
CA ARG A 57 20.64 12.37 -26.22
C ARG A 57 19.33 12.79 -25.54
N GLN A 58 19.19 14.08 -25.25
CA GLN A 58 18.05 14.64 -24.51
C GLN A 58 16.68 14.27 -25.11
N GLU A 59 16.60 14.20 -26.44
CA GLU A 59 15.38 13.85 -27.18
C GLU A 59 14.82 12.48 -26.80
N TYR A 60 15.70 11.52 -26.47
CA TYR A 60 15.34 10.14 -26.14
C TYR A 60 15.39 9.86 -24.63
N ALA A 61 16.32 10.50 -23.91
CA ALA A 61 16.51 10.30 -22.47
C ALA A 61 15.24 10.59 -21.65
N LYS A 62 14.37 11.49 -22.13
CA LYS A 62 13.09 11.84 -21.48
C LYS A 62 12.12 10.66 -21.31
N TYR A 63 12.28 9.58 -22.08
CA TYR A 63 11.43 8.39 -22.00
C TYR A 63 11.91 7.35 -20.97
N LEU A 64 13.13 7.51 -20.44
CA LEU A 64 13.72 6.57 -19.48
C LEU A 64 13.17 6.81 -18.08
N LYS A 65 12.70 5.74 -17.42
CA LYS A 65 12.29 5.78 -16.00
C LYS A 65 13.48 5.62 -15.05
N PHE A 66 14.48 4.84 -15.47
CA PHE A 66 15.64 4.48 -14.66
C PHE A 66 16.93 5.14 -15.20
N PRO A 67 17.26 6.38 -14.84
CA PRO A 67 18.36 7.14 -15.45
C PRO A 67 19.75 6.48 -15.26
N GLN A 68 19.93 5.68 -14.21
CA GLN A 68 21.16 4.95 -13.94
C GLN A 68 21.55 3.97 -15.06
N CYS A 69 20.60 3.52 -15.89
CA CYS A 69 20.90 2.65 -17.01
C CYS A 69 21.92 3.27 -17.98
N LEU A 70 21.89 4.60 -18.15
CA LEU A 70 22.83 5.31 -19.03
C LEU A 70 24.25 5.29 -18.49
N TYR A 71 24.39 5.40 -17.16
CA TYR A 71 25.69 5.32 -16.49
C TYR A 71 26.27 3.91 -16.61
N ILE A 72 25.44 2.89 -16.37
CA ILE A 72 25.86 1.49 -16.58
C ILE A 72 26.21 1.22 -18.05
N LEU A 73 25.43 1.74 -19.00
CA LEU A 73 25.69 1.56 -20.43
C LEU A 73 27.04 2.14 -20.84
N GLU A 74 27.46 3.24 -20.21
CA GLU A 74 28.77 3.84 -20.38
C GLU A 74 29.89 2.98 -19.76
N LEU A 75 29.68 2.46 -18.54
CA LEU A 75 30.62 1.53 -17.92
C LEU A 75 30.79 0.24 -18.73
N LEU A 76 29.71 -0.29 -19.31
CA LEU A 76 29.75 -1.47 -20.18
C LEU A 76 30.57 -1.29 -21.45
N GLN A 77 30.95 -0.06 -21.83
CA GLN A 77 31.90 0.17 -22.93
C GLN A 77 33.33 -0.24 -22.56
N THR A 78 33.66 -0.25 -21.27
CA THR A 78 34.97 -0.69 -20.75
C THR A 78 35.02 -2.21 -20.58
N GLU A 79 36.13 -2.84 -20.96
CA GLU A 79 36.29 -4.30 -20.87
C GLU A 79 36.46 -4.77 -19.43
N GLU A 80 37.12 -3.94 -18.63
CA GLU A 80 37.37 -4.15 -17.20
C GLU A 80 36.05 -4.28 -16.44
N PHE A 81 35.07 -3.43 -16.75
CA PHE A 81 33.76 -3.51 -16.12
C PHE A 81 32.99 -4.76 -16.57
N ARG A 82 32.99 -5.08 -17.88
CA ARG A 82 32.32 -6.28 -18.41
C ARG A 82 32.85 -7.56 -17.77
N THR A 83 34.17 -7.67 -17.61
CA THR A 83 34.81 -8.82 -16.96
C THR A 83 34.58 -8.85 -15.46
N ALA A 84 34.59 -7.69 -14.79
CA ALA A 84 34.27 -7.59 -13.37
C ALA A 84 32.85 -8.08 -13.05
N MET A 85 31.88 -7.80 -13.92
CA MET A 85 30.47 -8.19 -13.72
C MET A 85 30.20 -9.69 -13.80
N MET A 86 31.18 -10.53 -14.22
CA MET A 86 31.04 -11.99 -14.13
C MET A 86 30.94 -12.49 -12.69
N ARG A 87 31.58 -11.80 -11.74
CA ARG A 87 31.66 -12.20 -10.33
C ARG A 87 30.44 -11.72 -9.56
N VAL A 88 29.74 -12.65 -8.89
CA VAL A 88 28.55 -12.35 -8.06
C VAL A 88 28.82 -11.25 -7.00
N PRO A 89 29.96 -11.25 -6.27
CA PRO A 89 30.24 -10.18 -5.30
C PRO A 89 30.28 -8.76 -5.91
N ASN A 90 30.69 -8.62 -7.17
CA ASN A 90 30.75 -7.32 -7.84
C ASN A 90 29.36 -6.82 -8.22
N SER A 91 28.46 -7.74 -8.61
CA SER A 91 27.04 -7.44 -8.81
C SER A 91 26.39 -6.93 -7.54
N LYS A 92 26.63 -7.63 -6.42
CA LYS A 92 26.12 -7.23 -5.10
C LYS A 92 26.70 -5.89 -4.65
N PHE A 93 28.00 -5.67 -4.85
CA PHE A 93 28.62 -4.38 -4.55
C PHE A 93 27.97 -3.23 -5.35
N LEU A 94 27.73 -3.43 -6.64
CA LEU A 94 27.06 -2.43 -7.49
C LEU A 94 25.62 -2.17 -7.01
N GLU A 95 24.89 -3.22 -6.65
CA GLU A 95 23.55 -3.13 -6.04
C GLU A 95 23.56 -2.34 -4.73
N ASP A 96 24.50 -2.63 -3.83
CA ASP A 96 24.68 -1.91 -2.57
C ASP A 96 25.01 -0.42 -2.80
N GLN A 97 25.89 -0.11 -3.76
CA GLN A 97 26.20 1.28 -4.11
C GLN A 97 25.00 2.03 -4.69
N MET A 98 24.21 1.38 -5.55
CA MET A 98 22.98 1.95 -6.10
C MET A 98 21.95 2.21 -4.99
N LEU A 99 21.80 1.28 -4.05
CA LEU A 99 20.92 1.43 -2.90
C LEU A 99 21.35 2.60 -2.00
N LEU A 100 22.65 2.68 -1.67
CA LEU A 100 23.20 3.80 -0.90
C LEU A 100 22.96 5.12 -1.62
N GLN A 101 23.22 5.17 -2.93
CA GLN A 101 22.93 6.36 -3.72
C GLN A 101 21.46 6.76 -3.61
N TRP A 102 20.51 5.82 -3.71
CA TRP A 102 19.08 6.12 -3.55
C TRP A 102 18.72 6.61 -2.16
N GLN A 103 19.26 5.98 -1.11
CA GLN A 103 19.05 6.37 0.29
C GLN A 103 19.53 7.80 0.56
N PHE A 104 20.70 8.17 0.04
CA PHE A 104 21.27 9.50 0.24
C PHE A 104 20.82 10.55 -0.79
N TYR A 105 20.29 10.12 -1.94
CA TYR A 105 19.76 11.00 -2.98
C TYR A 105 18.58 11.84 -2.46
N ILE A 106 17.67 11.23 -1.68
CA ILE A 106 16.55 11.95 -1.06
C ILE A 106 17.07 13.03 -0.08
N ARG A 107 18.06 12.70 0.77
CA ARG A 107 18.66 13.67 1.70
C ARG A 107 19.33 14.86 0.99
N LYS A 108 19.94 14.64 -0.19
CA LYS A 108 20.49 15.72 -1.02
C LYS A 108 19.39 16.57 -1.65
N ARG A 109 18.25 15.97 -2.04
CA ARG A 109 17.09 16.66 -2.61
C ARG A 109 16.30 17.47 -1.57
N ASP A 110 16.25 17.04 -0.32
CA ASP A 110 15.65 17.78 0.81
C ASP A 110 16.40 19.09 1.16
N SER A 111 17.58 19.33 0.57
CA SER A 111 18.27 20.62 0.71
C SER A 111 17.64 21.76 -0.11
N VAL A 112 16.71 21.44 -1.02
CA VAL A 112 16.06 22.44 -1.90
C VAL A 112 14.90 23.11 -1.15
N ARG A 113 15.13 24.32 -0.65
CA ARG A 113 14.10 25.14 0.01
C ARG A 113 13.24 25.85 -1.05
N LEU A 114 12.07 25.31 -1.36
CA LEU A 114 11.09 25.93 -2.26
C LEU A 114 10.62 27.32 -1.75
N PRO A 115 10.12 28.21 -2.64
CA PRO A 115 9.52 29.49 -2.24
C PRO A 115 8.24 29.25 -1.42
N SER A 116 8.05 30.05 -0.38
CA SER A 116 6.77 30.08 0.35
C SER A 116 5.73 30.92 -0.40
N ARG A 117 4.43 30.67 -0.16
CA ARG A 117 3.35 31.51 -0.72
C ARG A 117 3.51 33.00 -0.39
N CYS A 118 4.02 33.34 0.79
CA CYS A 118 4.29 34.72 1.18
C CYS A 118 5.44 35.34 0.37
N GLU A 119 6.52 34.57 0.12
CA GLU A 119 7.61 35.00 -0.75
C GLU A 119 7.09 35.23 -2.18
N THR A 120 6.35 34.27 -2.75
CA THR A 120 5.79 34.42 -4.09
C THR A 120 4.82 35.61 -4.18
N CYS A 121 3.92 35.79 -3.21
CA CYS A 121 2.99 36.92 -3.17
C CYS A 121 3.72 38.28 -3.14
N LYS A 122 4.82 38.37 -2.38
CA LYS A 122 5.66 39.58 -2.33
C LYS A 122 6.21 39.93 -3.71
N TYR A 123 6.80 38.97 -4.43
CA TYR A 123 7.36 39.23 -5.77
C TYR A 123 6.28 39.48 -6.82
N LEU A 124 5.15 38.77 -6.77
CA LEU A 124 3.98 39.06 -7.59
C LEU A 124 3.52 40.52 -7.41
N ALA A 125 3.34 40.96 -6.17
CA ALA A 125 2.88 42.32 -5.88
C ALA A 125 3.87 43.38 -6.39
N LEU A 126 5.18 43.15 -6.21
CA LEU A 126 6.24 44.04 -6.70
C LEU A 126 6.24 44.15 -8.23
N GLU A 127 6.15 43.03 -8.96
CA GLU A 127 6.15 43.03 -10.42
C GLU A 127 4.88 43.66 -10.99
N LEU A 128 3.73 43.42 -10.35
CA LEU A 128 2.45 44.00 -10.76
C LEU A 128 2.44 45.53 -10.59
N GLU A 129 2.93 46.03 -9.45
CA GLU A 129 3.10 47.47 -9.21
C GLU A 129 4.09 48.11 -10.20
N ALA A 130 5.20 47.43 -10.50
CA ALA A 130 6.18 47.89 -11.48
C ALA A 130 5.55 48.01 -12.88
N ARG A 131 4.80 47.00 -13.33
CA ARG A 131 4.16 46.99 -14.65
C ARG A 131 3.02 48.01 -14.75
N PHE A 132 2.28 48.25 -13.66
CA PHE A 132 1.36 49.39 -13.60
C PHE A 132 2.10 50.73 -13.68
N SER A 133 3.26 50.87 -13.05
CA SER A 133 4.04 52.11 -13.10
C SER A 133 4.60 52.37 -14.50
N GLU A 134 5.09 51.33 -15.19
CA GLU A 134 5.56 51.38 -16.58
C GLU A 134 4.43 51.80 -17.54
N THR A 135 3.27 51.15 -17.46
CA THR A 135 2.11 51.47 -18.32
C THR A 135 1.42 52.79 -17.97
N GLY A 136 1.69 53.35 -16.79
CA GLY A 136 1.17 54.65 -16.36
C GLY A 136 1.90 55.84 -16.99
N GLN A 137 3.07 55.62 -17.59
CA GLN A 137 3.89 56.64 -18.24
C GLN A 137 3.60 56.77 -19.75
N SER A 138 2.75 55.91 -20.31
CA SER A 138 2.39 55.97 -21.73
C SER A 138 1.57 57.24 -22.04
N PRO A 139 1.66 57.79 -23.27
CA PRO A 139 0.96 59.01 -23.66
C PRO A 139 -0.55 58.90 -23.40
N GLU A 140 -1.18 59.98 -22.91
CA GLU A 140 -2.61 60.01 -22.59
C GLU A 140 -3.49 59.74 -23.83
N THR A 141 -3.72 58.47 -24.13
CA THR A 141 -4.71 58.05 -25.13
C THR A 141 -6.07 57.97 -24.46
N THR A 142 -6.99 58.80 -24.94
CA THR A 142 -8.40 58.78 -24.52
C THR A 142 -9.16 57.76 -25.35
N PHE A 143 -9.85 56.82 -24.68
CA PHE A 143 -10.67 55.81 -25.34
C PHE A 143 -12.17 56.17 -25.17
N ASN A 144 -12.93 56.13 -26.27
CA ASN A 144 -14.38 56.34 -26.25
C ASN A 144 -15.10 55.00 -26.09
N GLY A 145 -15.70 54.75 -24.92
CA GLY A 145 -16.52 53.57 -24.63
C GLY A 145 -18.01 53.90 -24.45
N ARG A 146 -18.86 52.87 -24.29
CA ARG A 146 -20.33 52.97 -24.09
C ARG A 146 -20.77 53.74 -22.83
N GLY A 147 -19.85 54.26 -22.03
CA GLY A 147 -20.09 55.06 -20.82
C GLY A 147 -19.27 56.37 -20.75
N GLY A 148 -18.77 56.87 -21.88
CA GLY A 148 -17.99 58.12 -21.97
C GLY A 148 -16.50 57.91 -22.27
N THR A 149 -15.77 59.02 -22.38
CA THR A 149 -14.33 59.06 -22.65
C THR A 149 -13.57 58.73 -21.36
N LYS A 150 -12.90 57.56 -21.31
CA LYS A 150 -12.04 57.17 -20.19
C LYS A 150 -10.56 57.29 -20.59
N LYS A 151 -9.72 57.73 -19.66
CA LYS A 151 -8.26 57.72 -19.86
C LYS A 151 -7.76 56.27 -19.85
N TYR A 152 -6.79 55.93 -20.71
CA TYR A 152 -6.17 54.59 -20.72
C TYR A 152 -5.70 54.14 -19.33
N ARG A 153 -5.21 55.08 -18.51
CA ARG A 153 -4.82 54.87 -17.11
C ARG A 153 -5.92 54.23 -16.25
N ASP A 154 -7.18 54.56 -16.48
CA ASP A 154 -8.31 54.09 -15.68
C ASP A 154 -9.18 53.08 -16.45
N SER A 155 -8.63 52.54 -17.55
CA SER A 155 -9.32 51.59 -18.41
C SER A 155 -9.15 50.15 -17.93
N GLU A 156 -10.17 49.34 -18.20
CA GLU A 156 -10.18 47.88 -18.00
C GLU A 156 -9.19 47.18 -18.95
N LEU A 157 -8.99 47.74 -20.15
CA LEU A 157 -8.01 47.23 -21.10
C LEU A 157 -6.59 47.24 -20.54
N ARG A 158 -6.16 48.35 -19.93
CA ARG A 158 -4.86 48.45 -19.26
C ARG A 158 -4.72 47.41 -18.14
N PHE A 159 -5.80 47.11 -17.42
CA PHE A 159 -5.82 46.11 -16.36
C PHE A 159 -5.63 44.69 -16.90
N ILE A 160 -6.33 44.32 -17.97
CA ILE A 160 -6.19 42.99 -18.60
C ILE A 160 -4.79 42.84 -19.20
N GLU A 161 -4.35 43.81 -20.03
CA GLU A 161 -3.01 43.83 -20.60
C GLU A 161 -1.97 43.71 -19.48
N THR A 162 -2.17 44.49 -18.40
CA THR A 162 -1.65 44.41 -17.02
C THR A 162 -1.17 43.08 -16.48
N MET A 163 -2.11 42.14 -16.49
CA MET A 163 -2.00 40.87 -15.81
C MET A 163 -1.50 39.75 -16.74
N GLU A 164 -1.71 39.90 -18.05
CA GLU A 164 -1.21 38.94 -19.04
C GLU A 164 0.32 38.83 -18.99
N ASN A 165 0.81 37.59 -18.95
CA ASN A 165 2.22 37.20 -18.95
C ASN A 165 3.06 37.84 -17.82
N LEU A 166 2.42 38.36 -16.76
CA LEU A 166 3.12 38.97 -15.63
C LEU A 166 4.08 37.98 -14.96
N CYS A 167 3.61 36.74 -14.72
CA CYS A 167 4.38 35.73 -14.02
C CYS A 167 5.60 35.24 -14.82
N ASP A 168 5.64 35.43 -16.15
CA ASP A 168 6.82 35.09 -16.96
C ASP A 168 8.04 35.96 -16.57
N ARG A 169 7.83 37.20 -16.10
CA ARG A 169 8.92 38.06 -15.60
C ARG A 169 9.64 37.46 -14.38
N LEU A 170 9.00 36.54 -13.66
CA LEU A 170 9.64 35.84 -12.54
C LEU A 170 10.76 34.89 -12.99
N LEU A 171 10.77 34.49 -14.27
CA LEU A 171 11.86 33.67 -14.84
C LEU A 171 13.18 34.44 -14.99
N GLU A 172 13.16 35.78 -14.94
CA GLU A 172 14.36 36.62 -14.96
C GLU A 172 15.10 36.65 -13.60
N TYR A 173 14.49 36.08 -12.56
CA TYR A 173 15.08 36.00 -11.23
C TYR A 173 15.97 34.77 -11.09
N ASN A 174 17.06 34.93 -10.35
CA ASN A 174 17.98 33.84 -10.01
C ASN A 174 18.06 33.65 -8.49
N LEU A 175 18.48 32.44 -8.09
CA LEU A 175 18.74 32.10 -6.70
C LEU A 175 20.16 32.55 -6.29
N HIS A 176 20.23 33.46 -5.33
CA HIS A 176 21.47 33.93 -4.71
C HIS A 176 21.66 33.21 -3.38
N LYS A 177 22.55 32.20 -3.36
CA LYS A 177 22.84 31.41 -2.14
C LYS A 177 23.56 32.24 -1.06
N GLU A 178 24.22 33.32 -1.47
CA GLU A 178 24.87 34.31 -0.64
C GLU A 178 23.89 35.13 0.22
N HIS A 179 22.66 35.33 -0.25
CA HIS A 179 21.65 36.12 0.45
C HIS A 179 20.86 35.27 1.43
N LYS A 180 20.79 35.70 2.69
CA LYS A 180 19.92 35.09 3.71
C LYS A 180 18.53 35.77 3.69
N ASN A 181 17.47 34.99 3.90
CA ASN A 181 16.05 35.42 3.97
C ASN A 181 15.35 35.66 2.61
N SER A 182 14.26 36.45 2.59
CA SER A 182 13.36 36.67 1.44
C SER A 182 13.96 37.51 0.30
N LEU A 183 15.26 37.82 0.35
CA LEU A 183 16.04 38.50 -0.68
C LEU A 183 16.92 37.53 -1.50
N ARG A 184 16.72 36.23 -1.29
CA ARG A 184 17.41 35.15 -2.02
C ARG A 184 17.07 35.09 -3.50
N PHE A 185 15.99 35.75 -3.94
CA PHE A 185 15.64 35.89 -5.35
C PHE A 185 15.95 37.32 -5.80
N ALA A 186 16.87 37.46 -6.75
CA ALA A 186 17.23 38.74 -7.35
C ALA A 186 17.50 38.57 -8.85
N ARG A 187 17.36 39.66 -9.62
CA ARG A 187 17.69 39.65 -11.04
C ARG A 187 19.21 39.74 -11.23
N GLY A 188 19.72 39.09 -12.28
CA GLY A 188 21.16 39.02 -12.60
C GLY A 188 21.83 37.72 -12.13
N GLN A 189 23.08 37.50 -12.54
CA GLN A 189 23.83 36.30 -12.18
C GLN A 189 24.30 36.34 -10.72
N SER A 190 24.23 35.22 -10.01
CA SER A 190 24.75 35.09 -8.64
C SER A 190 26.28 35.17 -8.60
N GLU A 191 26.84 35.59 -7.46
CA GLU A 191 28.30 35.67 -7.31
C GLU A 191 28.96 34.31 -7.50
N THR A 192 28.29 33.26 -7.04
CA THR A 192 28.71 31.86 -7.22
C THR A 192 28.74 31.48 -8.69
N MET A 193 27.67 31.75 -9.45
CA MET A 193 27.63 31.43 -10.88
C MET A 193 28.64 32.25 -11.69
N LYS A 194 28.79 33.53 -11.37
CA LYS A 194 29.80 34.41 -11.99
C LYS A 194 31.23 33.89 -11.76
N THR A 195 31.51 33.37 -10.56
CA THR A 195 32.79 32.75 -10.22
C THR A 195 33.00 31.45 -10.99
N LEU A 196 31.97 30.62 -11.13
CA LEU A 196 32.02 29.36 -11.88
C LEU A 196 32.30 29.61 -13.37
N HIS A 197 31.62 30.56 -14.02
CA HIS A 197 31.96 30.97 -15.39
C HIS A 197 33.40 31.50 -15.47
N GLY A 198 33.86 32.25 -14.47
CA GLY A 198 35.25 32.72 -14.40
C GLY A 198 36.29 31.61 -14.34
N LEU A 199 36.02 30.52 -13.62
CA LEU A 199 36.88 29.35 -13.53
C LEU A 199 36.90 28.55 -14.82
N VAL A 200 35.74 28.34 -15.44
CA VAL A 200 35.61 27.68 -16.75
C VAL A 200 36.34 28.48 -17.84
N ASN A 201 36.18 29.81 -17.86
CA ASN A 201 36.88 30.70 -18.80
C ASN A 201 38.41 30.70 -18.60
N ARG A 202 38.90 30.27 -17.44
CA ARG A 202 40.32 30.08 -17.13
C ARG A 202 40.82 28.65 -17.40
N GLY A 203 39.97 27.78 -17.96
CA GLY A 203 40.33 26.41 -18.33
C GLY A 203 40.25 25.39 -17.19
N VAL A 204 39.62 25.73 -16.06
CA VAL A 204 39.41 24.78 -14.95
C VAL A 204 38.18 23.91 -15.26
N GLN A 205 38.33 22.58 -15.20
CA GLN A 205 37.19 21.66 -15.32
C GLN A 205 36.30 21.74 -14.08
N VAL A 206 35.08 22.22 -14.25
CA VAL A 206 34.07 22.33 -13.19
C VAL A 206 32.91 21.38 -13.51
N GLU A 207 32.79 20.31 -12.74
CA GLU A 207 31.71 19.33 -12.90
C GLU A 207 30.54 19.65 -11.94
N LEU A 208 29.51 20.34 -12.44
CA LEU A 208 28.28 20.61 -11.68
C LEU A 208 27.21 19.51 -11.84
N GLY A 209 27.48 18.46 -12.63
CA GLY A 209 26.51 17.43 -12.96
C GLY A 209 25.36 17.90 -13.86
N LEU A 210 25.51 19.08 -14.49
CA LEU A 210 24.56 19.70 -15.42
C LEU A 210 25.30 20.16 -16.68
N PRO A 211 24.77 19.88 -17.89
CA PRO A 211 25.31 20.41 -19.16
C PRO A 211 25.50 21.92 -19.15
N TYR A 212 26.56 22.42 -19.79
CA TYR A 212 26.91 23.85 -19.81
C TYR A 212 25.79 24.74 -20.35
N GLU A 213 25.02 24.23 -21.33
CA GLU A 213 23.85 24.89 -21.93
C GLU A 213 22.74 25.18 -20.91
N LEU A 214 22.70 24.45 -19.80
CA LEU A 214 21.67 24.56 -18.76
C LEU A 214 22.12 25.38 -17.55
N TRP A 215 23.31 25.98 -17.57
CA TRP A 215 23.82 26.77 -16.44
C TRP A 215 23.02 28.07 -16.21
N ASP A 216 22.51 28.67 -17.30
CA ASP A 216 21.68 29.87 -17.28
C ASP A 216 20.17 29.56 -17.23
N SER A 217 19.79 28.28 -17.16
CA SER A 217 18.37 27.90 -17.05
C SER A 217 17.81 28.20 -15.65
N PRO A 218 16.53 28.62 -15.54
CA PRO A 218 15.92 28.95 -14.26
C PRO A 218 15.89 27.74 -13.33
N SER A 219 16.16 27.99 -12.04
CA SER A 219 16.17 26.92 -11.05
C SER A 219 14.78 26.38 -10.75
N VAL A 220 14.71 25.23 -10.07
CA VAL A 220 13.45 24.62 -9.64
C VAL A 220 12.64 25.57 -8.76
N GLU A 221 13.30 26.34 -7.89
CA GLU A 221 12.66 27.34 -7.03
C GLU A 221 12.03 28.46 -7.84
N ILE A 222 12.68 28.94 -8.90
CA ILE A 222 12.16 30.00 -9.78
C ILE A 222 10.98 29.49 -10.61
N THR A 223 11.11 28.29 -11.15
CA THR A 223 10.03 27.64 -11.90
C THR A 223 8.81 27.43 -11.00
N ARG A 224 9.03 27.05 -9.74
CA ARG A 224 7.96 26.93 -8.75
C ARG A 224 7.34 28.28 -8.41
N MET A 225 8.16 29.31 -8.25
CA MET A 225 7.69 30.68 -7.97
C MET A 225 6.79 31.20 -9.10
N LYS A 226 7.09 30.86 -10.36
CA LYS A 226 6.24 31.15 -11.52
C LYS A 226 4.86 30.46 -11.42
N GLN A 227 4.84 29.16 -11.17
CA GLN A 227 3.59 28.38 -11.04
C GLN A 227 2.71 28.89 -9.89
N ASP A 228 3.34 29.15 -8.74
CA ASP A 228 2.64 29.69 -7.57
C ASP A 228 2.13 31.13 -7.84
N CYS A 229 2.83 31.92 -8.67
CA CYS A 229 2.39 33.25 -9.09
C CYS A 229 1.11 33.18 -9.94
N GLU A 230 1.07 32.30 -10.94
CA GLU A 230 -0.12 32.09 -11.78
C GLU A 230 -1.32 31.72 -10.91
N THR A 231 -1.11 30.77 -9.97
CA THR A 231 -2.13 30.35 -9.02
C THR A 231 -2.61 31.48 -8.10
N ILE A 232 -1.70 32.32 -7.58
CA ILE A 232 -2.07 33.42 -6.69
C ILE A 232 -2.82 34.52 -7.47
N LEU A 233 -2.39 34.81 -8.69
CA LEU A 233 -2.99 35.79 -9.58
C LEU A 233 -4.44 35.41 -9.90
N GLU A 234 -4.68 34.18 -10.35
CA GLU A 234 -6.02 33.64 -10.65
C GLU A 234 -6.94 33.70 -9.42
N ASN A 235 -6.49 33.21 -8.26
CA ASN A 235 -7.31 33.16 -7.05
C ASN A 235 -7.65 34.54 -6.46
N ASN A 236 -6.92 35.60 -6.85
CA ASN A 236 -7.08 36.93 -6.29
C ASN A 236 -7.44 37.99 -7.33
N GLU A 237 -7.83 37.61 -8.53
CA GLU A 237 -8.19 38.52 -9.63
C GLU A 237 -9.19 39.60 -9.18
N GLU A 238 -10.31 39.23 -8.57
CA GLU A 238 -11.31 40.18 -8.07
C GLU A 238 -10.76 41.16 -7.02
N ALA A 239 -9.77 40.73 -6.24
CA ALA A 239 -9.18 41.54 -5.19
C ALA A 239 -8.26 42.59 -5.80
N ILE A 240 -7.46 42.16 -6.76
CA ILE A 240 -6.53 42.99 -7.53
C ILE A 240 -7.32 44.00 -8.36
N GLU A 241 -8.44 43.59 -8.95
CA GLU A 241 -9.37 44.49 -9.66
C GLU A 241 -9.93 45.57 -8.73
N ARG A 242 -10.45 45.18 -7.55
CA ARG A 242 -10.94 46.13 -6.54
C ARG A 242 -9.84 47.10 -6.07
N TRP A 243 -8.61 46.60 -5.91
CA TRP A 243 -7.47 47.44 -5.58
C TRP A 243 -7.16 48.44 -6.69
N TYR A 244 -7.15 47.97 -7.95
CA TYR A 244 -6.89 48.79 -9.13
C TYR A 244 -7.92 49.92 -9.30
N TYR A 245 -9.21 49.69 -9.05
CA TYR A 245 -10.21 50.76 -9.23
C TYR A 245 -10.40 51.65 -8.00
N ALA A 246 -10.24 51.13 -6.78
CA ALA A 246 -10.64 51.85 -5.56
C ALA A 246 -9.50 52.19 -4.60
N LYS A 247 -8.34 51.52 -4.70
CA LYS A 247 -7.30 51.57 -3.64
C LYS A 247 -5.86 51.66 -4.14
N GLN A 248 -5.59 52.15 -5.35
CA GLN A 248 -4.21 52.31 -5.88
C GLN A 248 -3.27 53.15 -5.00
N LYS A 249 -3.77 53.91 -4.02
CA LYS A 249 -2.95 54.66 -3.05
C LYS A 249 -2.33 53.79 -1.96
N GLU A 250 -2.86 52.59 -1.72
CA GLU A 250 -2.31 51.61 -0.77
C GLU A 250 -1.37 50.66 -1.54
N PRO A 251 -0.17 50.32 -1.02
CA PRO A 251 0.68 49.34 -1.67
C PRO A 251 -0.01 47.98 -1.77
N LEU A 252 -0.03 47.40 -2.97
CA LEU A 252 -0.64 46.12 -3.29
C LEU A 252 -0.08 45.00 -2.41
N ARG A 253 1.22 45.06 -2.08
CA ARG A 253 1.83 44.09 -1.17
C ARG A 253 1.09 44.00 0.17
N HIS A 254 0.72 45.13 0.78
CA HIS A 254 0.00 45.16 2.04
C HIS A 254 -1.44 44.68 1.87
N TYR A 255 -2.11 45.17 0.81
CA TYR A 255 -3.49 44.86 0.51
C TYR A 255 -3.72 43.37 0.17
N LEU A 256 -2.83 42.77 -0.63
CA LEU A 256 -2.93 41.40 -1.13
C LEU A 256 -2.29 40.39 -0.18
N CYS A 257 -1.08 40.67 0.33
CA CYS A 257 -0.26 39.66 1.02
C CYS A 257 -0.30 39.73 2.56
N GLU A 258 -0.65 40.87 3.17
CA GLU A 258 -0.65 41.02 4.64
C GLU A 258 -2.08 40.97 5.23
N ASN A 259 -3.07 41.59 4.59
CA ASN A 259 -4.43 41.75 5.14
C ASN A 259 -5.39 40.58 4.90
N ARG A 260 -5.03 39.56 4.12
CA ARG A 260 -5.93 38.45 3.76
C ARG A 260 -5.61 37.10 4.41
N SER A 261 -4.56 37.00 5.22
CA SER A 261 -4.21 35.75 5.91
C SER A 261 -5.04 35.47 7.17
N PHE A 262 -5.84 36.41 7.67
CA PHE A 262 -6.57 36.27 8.94
C PHE A 262 -8.05 36.68 8.95
N LEU A 263 -8.63 37.17 7.85
CA LEU A 263 -9.94 37.85 7.90
C LEU A 263 -11.11 37.16 7.19
N HIS A 264 -10.91 35.97 6.58
CA HIS A 264 -11.99 35.30 5.84
C HIS A 264 -12.74 34.22 6.64
N ILE A 265 -12.32 33.90 7.88
CA ILE A 265 -12.92 32.80 8.67
C ILE A 265 -13.78 33.31 9.85
N ILE A 266 -13.50 34.50 10.41
CA ILE A 266 -14.10 34.89 11.71
C ILE A 266 -15.09 36.07 11.61
N LEU A 267 -15.00 36.93 10.59
CA LEU A 267 -15.80 38.17 10.55
C LEU A 267 -17.13 38.09 9.78
N HIS A 268 -17.37 37.03 9.00
CA HIS A 268 -18.65 36.85 8.28
C HIS A 268 -19.71 36.06 9.08
N THR A 269 -19.32 35.33 10.14
CA THR A 269 -20.20 34.33 10.78
C THR A 269 -20.94 34.84 12.02
N VAL A 270 -20.41 35.87 12.72
CA VAL A 270 -20.85 36.16 14.10
C VAL A 270 -21.81 37.35 14.24
N VAL A 271 -21.69 38.41 13.43
CA VAL A 271 -22.44 39.67 13.67
C VAL A 271 -23.76 39.77 12.87
N ILE A 272 -23.91 39.01 11.79
CA ILE A 272 -25.13 39.01 10.97
C ILE A 272 -26.27 38.19 11.62
N ASN A 273 -25.95 37.19 12.45
CA ASN A 273 -26.94 36.22 12.92
C ASN A 273 -27.94 36.72 13.96
N PHE A 274 -27.61 37.70 14.81
CA PHE A 274 -28.53 38.08 15.90
C PHE A 274 -29.56 39.16 15.55
N ARG A 275 -29.28 40.04 14.58
CA ARG A 275 -30.27 41.05 14.12
C ARG A 275 -31.14 40.56 12.96
N MET A 276 -30.63 39.64 12.13
CA MET A 276 -31.34 39.10 10.98
C MET A 276 -32.47 38.14 11.40
N LEU A 277 -32.32 37.38 12.50
CA LEU A 277 -33.33 36.41 12.96
C LEU A 277 -34.70 37.06 13.28
N SER A 278 -34.72 38.26 13.87
CA SER A 278 -35.96 38.96 14.25
C SER A 278 -36.70 39.61 13.07
N GLN A 279 -35.98 39.93 11.98
CA GLN A 279 -36.56 40.42 10.74
C GLN A 279 -36.99 39.24 9.83
N VAL A 280 -36.21 38.16 9.81
CA VAL A 280 -36.52 36.93 9.07
C VAL A 280 -37.80 36.27 9.57
N ILE A 281 -38.02 36.12 10.89
CA ILE A 281 -39.25 35.51 11.42
C ILE A 281 -40.52 36.29 11.00
N ARG A 282 -40.42 37.62 10.87
CA ARG A 282 -41.55 38.48 10.46
C ARG A 282 -41.74 38.51 8.94
N GLN A 283 -40.70 38.24 8.15
CA GLN A 283 -40.80 38.00 6.70
C GLN A 283 -41.20 36.56 6.34
N MET A 284 -40.89 35.56 7.17
CA MET A 284 -41.28 34.15 6.96
C MET A 284 -42.79 33.95 7.00
N ARG A 285 -43.55 34.82 7.68
CA ARG A 285 -45.03 34.84 7.58
C ARG A 285 -45.55 35.26 6.20
N ARG A 286 -44.71 35.88 5.36
CA ARG A 286 -45.00 36.18 3.94
C ARG A 286 -44.45 35.11 2.98
N LEU A 287 -43.70 34.13 3.48
CA LEU A 287 -43.19 32.98 2.73
C LEU A 287 -44.03 31.72 3.01
N ASP A 288 -45.31 31.86 3.33
CA ASP A 288 -46.28 30.76 3.16
C ASP A 288 -46.62 30.67 1.66
N ALA A 289 -45.69 30.11 0.88
CA ALA A 289 -45.75 30.05 -0.58
C ALA A 289 -46.83 29.09 -1.11
N TYR A 290 -47.55 28.41 -0.22
CA TYR A 290 -48.59 27.44 -0.56
C TYR A 290 -49.93 27.93 -0.02
N SER A 291 -50.79 28.44 -0.91
CA SER A 291 -52.20 28.64 -0.56
C SER A 291 -52.78 27.28 -0.16
N LYS A 292 -53.19 27.13 1.10
CA LYS A 292 -53.90 25.93 1.54
C LYS A 292 -55.19 25.84 0.71
N PRO A 293 -55.41 24.75 -0.05
CA PRO A 293 -56.62 24.62 -0.84
C PRO A 293 -57.83 24.67 0.10
N VAL A 294 -58.86 25.42 -0.31
CA VAL A 294 -60.11 25.56 0.43
C VAL A 294 -60.66 24.15 0.71
N GLU A 295 -61.08 23.87 1.96
CA GLU A 295 -61.49 22.53 2.42
C GLU A 295 -62.51 21.84 1.48
N ASP A 296 -63.33 22.63 0.76
CA ASP A 296 -64.36 22.16 -0.18
C ASP A 296 -63.82 21.48 -1.45
N PHE A 297 -62.54 21.64 -1.79
CA PHE A 297 -61.90 20.96 -2.93
C PHE A 297 -61.10 19.71 -2.53
N ARG A 298 -61.07 19.35 -1.24
CA ARG A 298 -60.43 18.11 -0.76
C ARG A 298 -61.42 16.95 -0.80
N ILE A 299 -61.29 16.09 -1.80
CA ILE A 299 -62.02 14.82 -1.84
C ILE A 299 -61.36 13.87 -0.83
N ARG A 300 -61.96 13.71 0.35
CA ARG A 300 -61.50 12.74 1.36
C ARG A 300 -61.94 11.33 0.92
N THR A 301 -60.98 10.47 0.60
CA THR A 301 -61.25 9.07 0.24
C THR A 301 -60.84 8.15 1.39
N ALA A 302 -61.61 7.09 1.65
CA ALA A 302 -61.25 6.09 2.66
C ALA A 302 -59.89 5.43 2.35
N PHE A 303 -59.61 5.23 1.06
CA PHE A 303 -58.34 4.69 0.57
C PHE A 303 -57.15 5.64 0.81
N GLY A 304 -57.32 6.95 0.58
CA GLY A 304 -56.28 7.94 0.87
C GLY A 304 -55.94 8.04 2.36
N GLY A 305 -56.93 7.84 3.24
CA GLY A 305 -56.72 7.70 4.68
C GLY A 305 -55.84 6.49 5.02
N THR A 306 -56.11 5.32 4.43
CA THR A 306 -55.30 4.11 4.61
C THR A 306 -53.87 4.29 4.09
N VAL A 307 -53.70 4.88 2.90
CA VAL A 307 -52.37 5.14 2.31
C VAL A 307 -51.58 6.10 3.21
N THR A 308 -52.22 7.12 3.77
CA THR A 308 -51.57 8.08 4.70
C THR A 308 -51.13 7.41 6.00
N LEU A 309 -51.96 6.52 6.56
CA LEU A 309 -51.62 5.75 7.76
C LEU A 309 -50.40 4.86 7.52
N ILE A 310 -50.40 4.09 6.43
CA ILE A 310 -49.29 3.19 6.05
C ILE A 310 -48.02 4.01 5.80
N SER A 311 -48.13 5.11 5.05
CA SER A 311 -46.99 5.99 4.76
C SER A 311 -46.40 6.60 6.03
N SER A 312 -47.23 6.99 7.00
CA SER A 312 -46.77 7.52 8.28
C SER A 312 -46.01 6.47 9.11
N VAL A 313 -46.48 5.21 9.09
CA VAL A 313 -45.78 4.09 9.75
C VAL A 313 -44.43 3.83 9.08
N VAL A 314 -44.38 3.80 7.75
CA VAL A 314 -43.14 3.59 6.99
C VAL A 314 -42.14 4.72 7.23
N ILE A 315 -42.58 5.98 7.23
CA ILE A 315 -41.73 7.13 7.58
C ILE A 315 -41.17 6.98 9.00
N GLY A 316 -41.99 6.56 9.97
CA GLY A 316 -41.56 6.34 11.34
C GLY A 316 -40.46 5.27 11.47
N ILE A 317 -40.60 4.15 10.75
CA ILE A 317 -39.60 3.07 10.75
C ILE A 317 -38.28 3.54 10.12
N LEU A 318 -38.35 4.17 8.95
CA LEU A 318 -37.16 4.66 8.23
C LEU A 318 -36.45 5.76 9.02
N PHE A 319 -37.21 6.67 9.65
CA PHE A 319 -36.65 7.68 10.53
C PHE A 319 -35.93 7.06 11.72
N PHE A 320 -36.52 6.05 12.37
CA PHE A 320 -35.87 5.41 13.51
C PHE A 320 -34.59 4.67 13.11
N ASN A 321 -34.59 4.02 11.94
CA ASN A 321 -33.40 3.39 11.40
C ASN A 321 -32.30 4.41 11.08
N GLU A 322 -32.65 5.53 10.46
CA GLU A 322 -31.71 6.61 10.17
C GLU A 322 -31.18 7.25 11.46
N LEU A 323 -32.03 7.42 12.48
CA LEU A 323 -31.63 7.91 13.80
C LEU A 323 -30.62 6.97 14.46
N MET A 324 -30.85 5.66 14.41
CA MET A 324 -29.88 4.68 14.93
C MET A 324 -28.57 4.69 14.14
N THR A 325 -28.63 4.93 12.83
CA THR A 325 -27.47 5.02 11.93
C THR A 325 -26.69 6.34 12.10
N TYR A 326 -27.37 7.41 12.51
CA TYR A 326 -26.73 8.67 12.87
C TYR A 326 -26.05 8.61 14.24
N LEU A 327 -26.63 7.84 15.16
CA LEU A 327 -26.07 7.62 16.50
C LEU A 327 -24.92 6.61 16.50
N SER A 328 -24.71 5.85 15.42
CA SER A 328 -23.54 5.00 15.25
C SER A 328 -22.38 5.75 14.59
N THR A 329 -21.15 5.33 14.91
CA THR A 329 -19.94 5.88 14.32
C THR A 329 -19.60 5.19 13.00
N GLU A 330 -18.93 5.91 12.10
CA GLU A 330 -18.47 5.38 10.82
C GLU A 330 -16.93 5.34 10.78
N ILE A 331 -16.37 4.25 10.25
CA ILE A 331 -14.93 4.10 10.05
C ILE A 331 -14.62 4.42 8.60
N VAL A 332 -13.87 5.49 8.37
CA VAL A 332 -13.42 5.91 7.03
C VAL A 332 -11.98 5.44 6.80
N GLU A 333 -11.76 4.71 5.71
CA GLU A 333 -10.45 4.17 5.35
C GLU A 333 -9.71 5.09 4.38
N GLU A 334 -8.45 5.41 4.69
CA GLU A 334 -7.56 6.22 3.86
C GLU A 334 -6.25 5.47 3.62
N LEU A 335 -5.75 5.45 2.37
CA LEU A 335 -4.50 4.78 2.01
C LEU A 335 -3.33 5.76 2.05
N LEU A 336 -2.30 5.41 2.81
CA LEU A 336 -1.08 6.20 3.01
C LEU A 336 0.17 5.36 2.70
N VAL A 337 1.29 6.03 2.48
CA VAL A 337 2.59 5.37 2.41
C VAL A 337 3.11 5.15 3.82
N ASP A 338 3.59 3.95 4.09
CA ASP A 338 4.17 3.64 5.37
C ASP A 338 5.55 4.33 5.51
N THR A 339 5.63 5.31 6.39
CA THR A 339 6.87 6.04 6.71
C THR A 339 7.55 5.51 7.97
N THR A 340 7.00 4.48 8.62
CA THR A 340 7.56 3.90 9.84
C THR A 340 8.71 2.94 9.48
N VAL A 341 9.89 3.49 9.25
CA VAL A 341 11.11 2.72 8.93
C VAL A 341 11.88 2.43 10.23
N GLY A 342 12.17 1.15 10.49
CA GLY A 342 13.46 0.79 11.09
C GLY A 342 13.53 0.07 12.43
N ASP A 343 12.54 0.10 13.34
CA ASP A 343 12.70 -0.55 14.67
C ASP A 343 11.38 -0.98 15.36
N ALA A 344 10.25 -0.98 14.64
CA ALA A 344 9.00 -1.47 15.21
C ALA A 344 9.04 -3.01 15.30
N ARG A 345 9.21 -3.55 16.51
CA ARG A 345 9.02 -4.98 16.75
C ARG A 345 7.54 -5.33 16.67
N LEU A 346 7.21 -6.35 15.90
CA LEU A 346 5.86 -6.86 15.74
C LEU A 346 5.69 -8.13 16.57
N LYS A 347 4.59 -8.19 17.32
CA LYS A 347 4.16 -9.43 18.00
C LYS A 347 3.28 -10.25 17.07
N ILE A 348 3.66 -11.49 16.80
CA ILE A 348 2.83 -12.51 16.14
C ILE A 348 2.19 -13.33 17.25
N ASN A 349 0.87 -13.24 17.41
CA ASN A 349 0.13 -14.05 18.37
C ASN A 349 -0.48 -15.25 17.64
N PHE A 350 -0.33 -16.44 18.21
CA PHE A 350 -0.90 -17.65 17.64
C PHE A 350 -1.41 -18.58 18.74
N ASP A 351 -2.48 -19.29 18.39
CA ASP A 351 -3.09 -20.36 19.16
C ASP A 351 -3.48 -21.45 18.15
N ILE A 352 -2.71 -22.55 18.14
CA ILE A 352 -2.80 -23.62 17.16
C ILE A 352 -2.84 -24.97 17.89
N VAL A 353 -3.78 -25.82 17.48
CA VAL A 353 -3.93 -27.17 18.01
C VAL A 353 -3.53 -28.19 16.96
N PHE A 354 -2.61 -29.07 17.32
CA PHE A 354 -2.19 -30.23 16.53
C PHE A 354 -2.76 -31.51 17.15
N PRO A 355 -3.88 -32.06 16.65
CA PRO A 355 -4.57 -33.20 17.29
C PRO A 355 -3.78 -34.52 17.28
N ALA A 356 -2.81 -34.69 16.38
CA ALA A 356 -2.09 -35.95 16.17
C ALA A 356 -0.55 -35.77 16.23
N MET A 357 -0.07 -34.79 17.00
CA MET A 357 1.36 -34.58 17.26
C MET A 357 1.59 -34.25 18.73
N ALA A 358 2.49 -34.99 19.39
CA ALA A 358 2.90 -34.69 20.76
C ALA A 358 3.80 -33.46 20.85
N CYS A 359 3.66 -32.72 21.95
CA CYS A 359 4.41 -31.48 22.19
C CYS A 359 5.94 -31.66 22.26
N SER A 360 6.43 -32.85 22.64
CA SER A 360 7.86 -33.15 22.72
C SER A 360 8.56 -33.19 21.37
N PHE A 361 7.81 -33.40 20.28
CA PHE A 361 8.38 -33.47 18.94
C PHE A 361 8.27 -32.14 18.20
N LEU A 362 7.41 -31.22 18.63
CA LEU A 362 7.22 -29.94 17.97
C LEU A 362 8.26 -28.93 18.43
N SER A 363 8.88 -28.26 17.47
CA SER A 363 9.71 -27.07 17.69
C SER A 363 9.10 -25.86 16.98
N VAL A 364 9.27 -24.69 17.58
CA VAL A 364 8.83 -23.40 16.99
C VAL A 364 10.06 -22.60 16.65
N ASP A 365 10.36 -22.42 15.37
CA ASP A 365 11.49 -21.63 14.92
C ASP A 365 11.05 -20.42 14.10
N ALA A 366 11.84 -19.35 14.13
CA ALA A 366 11.67 -18.16 13.31
C ALA A 366 13.00 -17.71 12.69
N MET A 367 12.93 -17.27 11.44
CA MET A 367 14.04 -16.67 10.68
C MET A 367 13.58 -15.37 10.03
N ASP A 368 14.39 -14.33 10.08
CA ASP A 368 14.17 -13.12 9.30
C ASP A 368 15.16 -12.97 8.13
N ALA A 369 14.85 -12.05 7.21
CA ALA A 369 15.72 -11.74 6.08
C ALA A 369 17.07 -11.12 6.48
N SER A 370 17.23 -10.68 7.73
CA SER A 370 18.50 -10.20 8.26
C SER A 370 19.43 -11.33 8.70
N GLY A 371 18.93 -12.58 8.69
CA GLY A 371 19.66 -13.77 9.15
C GLY A 371 19.64 -13.94 10.67
N GLN A 372 18.73 -13.25 11.38
CA GLN A 372 18.48 -13.49 12.79
C GLN A 372 17.60 -14.75 12.93
N PHE A 373 18.08 -15.69 13.76
CA PHE A 373 17.43 -16.97 14.00
C PHE A 373 17.01 -17.09 15.46
N GLN A 374 15.76 -17.49 15.68
CA GLN A 374 15.23 -17.89 16.98
C GLN A 374 14.80 -19.35 16.85
N ASN A 375 15.58 -20.27 17.43
CA ASN A 375 15.33 -21.71 17.36
C ASN A 375 14.62 -22.18 18.63
N ASP A 376 13.63 -23.05 18.49
CA ASP A 376 12.77 -23.62 19.55
C ASP A 376 12.45 -22.61 20.66
N VAL A 377 11.72 -21.55 20.29
CA VAL A 377 11.41 -20.45 21.21
C VAL A 377 10.49 -20.93 22.33
N THR A 378 10.96 -20.90 23.58
CA THR A 378 10.20 -21.31 24.77
C THR A 378 9.82 -20.17 25.71
N GLU A 379 10.38 -18.97 25.56
CA GLU A 379 10.17 -17.86 26.52
C GLU A 379 8.74 -17.32 26.54
N ASN A 380 8.06 -17.33 25.39
CA ASN A 380 6.71 -16.76 25.20
C ASN A 380 5.79 -17.72 24.44
N VAL A 381 6.14 -19.01 24.42
CA VAL A 381 5.40 -20.06 23.72
C VAL A 381 5.21 -21.23 24.67
N TRP A 382 3.96 -21.63 24.86
CA TRP A 382 3.58 -22.76 25.69
C TRP A 382 3.06 -23.89 24.82
N LYS A 383 3.41 -25.12 25.21
CA LYS A 383 3.00 -26.36 24.57
C LYS A 383 2.30 -27.22 25.62
N GLU A 384 0.98 -27.37 25.50
CA GLU A 384 0.16 -28.16 26.42
C GLU A 384 -0.27 -29.48 25.76
N PRO A 385 0.02 -30.65 26.36
CA PRO A 385 -0.39 -31.93 25.81
C PRO A 385 -1.91 -32.11 25.89
N ILE A 386 -2.53 -32.51 24.79
CA ILE A 386 -3.95 -32.84 24.72
C ILE A 386 -4.08 -34.36 24.79
N HIS A 387 -4.64 -34.84 25.89
CA HIS A 387 -5.07 -36.23 26.01
C HIS A 387 -6.48 -36.36 25.44
N TRP A 388 -6.65 -37.11 24.35
CA TRP A 388 -7.97 -37.64 24.07
C TRP A 388 -8.29 -38.70 25.12
N SER A 389 -9.51 -38.69 25.65
CA SER A 389 -9.97 -39.73 26.56
C SER A 389 -10.50 -40.88 25.73
N GLU A 390 -9.72 -41.93 25.48
CA GLU A 390 -10.33 -43.22 25.15
C GLU A 390 -10.80 -43.84 26.44
N ASN A 391 -12.08 -44.20 26.43
CA ASN A 391 -12.61 -45.17 27.37
C ASN A 391 -11.75 -46.45 27.32
N ASN A 392 -11.09 -46.73 28.44
CA ASN A 392 -10.63 -48.04 28.92
C ASN A 392 -10.62 -49.16 27.88
N VAL A 393 -9.48 -49.35 27.21
CA VAL A 393 -9.09 -50.67 26.70
C VAL A 393 -7.99 -51.20 27.61
N GLY A 394 -8.32 -52.29 28.30
CA GLY A 394 -7.54 -52.85 29.39
C GLY A 394 -6.09 -53.14 29.00
N THR A 395 -5.19 -52.70 29.88
CA THR A 395 -3.80 -53.11 29.89
C THR A 395 -3.74 -54.61 30.19
N THR A 396 -3.73 -55.45 29.16
CA THR A 396 -3.21 -56.82 29.30
C THR A 396 -1.70 -56.74 29.20
N THR A 397 -1.03 -56.76 30.35
CA THR A 397 0.39 -57.09 30.46
C THR A 397 0.66 -58.43 29.76
N PRO A 398 1.51 -58.49 28.72
CA PRO A 398 2.03 -59.75 28.25
C PRO A 398 3.09 -60.22 29.24
N THR A 399 2.83 -61.36 29.86
CA THR A 399 3.80 -62.13 30.62
C THR A 399 4.97 -62.52 29.72
N VAL A 400 6.18 -62.09 30.11
CA VAL A 400 7.44 -62.51 29.50
C VAL A 400 7.59 -64.02 29.69
N GLN A 401 7.36 -64.79 28.64
CA GLN A 401 7.90 -66.14 28.53
C GLN A 401 9.21 -66.07 27.76
N GLN A 402 10.32 -66.25 28.51
CA GLN A 402 11.62 -66.52 27.93
C GLN A 402 11.58 -67.88 27.22
N SER A 403 11.63 -67.88 25.89
CA SER A 403 12.10 -69.02 25.10
C SER A 403 13.28 -68.59 24.23
N LYS A 404 14.47 -68.97 24.68
CA LYS A 404 15.68 -68.97 23.84
C LYS A 404 15.55 -70.07 22.80
N ALA A 405 15.47 -69.69 21.53
CA ALA A 405 15.99 -70.46 20.40
C ALA A 405 16.57 -69.45 19.39
N ARG A 406 17.89 -69.50 19.17
CA ARG A 406 18.57 -68.68 18.15
C ARG A 406 18.21 -69.22 16.76
N ASN A 407 17.13 -68.72 16.19
CA ASN A 407 16.84 -68.84 14.77
C ASN A 407 17.19 -67.51 14.08
N CYS A 408 17.78 -67.60 12.89
CA CYS A 408 18.12 -66.45 12.03
C CYS A 408 16.86 -65.62 11.76
N GLY A 409 16.80 -64.40 12.29
CA GLY A 409 15.71 -63.46 12.02
C GLY A 409 15.78 -62.92 10.59
N SER A 410 14.62 -62.66 9.98
CA SER A 410 14.53 -62.14 8.61
C SER A 410 14.99 -60.68 8.54
N CYS A 411 15.74 -60.33 7.49
CA CYS A 411 16.08 -58.94 7.17
C CYS A 411 15.06 -58.30 6.21
N TYR A 412 13.87 -58.90 6.05
CA TYR A 412 12.79 -58.39 5.21
C TYR A 412 13.22 -58.07 3.76
N GLY A 413 14.09 -58.92 3.18
CA GLY A 413 14.57 -58.77 1.79
C GLY A 413 15.82 -57.88 1.64
N ALA A 414 16.37 -57.38 2.74
CA ALA A 414 17.61 -56.60 2.77
C ALA A 414 18.87 -57.46 3.01
N GLU A 415 18.78 -58.78 2.91
CA GLU A 415 19.92 -59.69 3.08
C GLU A 415 21.03 -59.40 2.04
N THR A 416 22.28 -59.43 2.49
CA THR A 416 23.48 -59.29 1.63
C THR A 416 24.44 -60.45 1.87
N SER A 417 25.47 -60.60 1.04
CA SER A 417 26.50 -61.63 1.24
C SER A 417 27.21 -61.54 2.60
N GLU A 418 27.20 -60.37 3.23
CA GLU A 418 27.80 -60.09 4.54
C GLU A 418 26.78 -60.12 5.70
N ILE A 419 25.51 -59.80 5.45
CA ILE A 419 24.43 -59.82 6.45
C ILE A 419 23.37 -60.82 5.99
N GLN A 420 23.48 -62.06 6.47
CA GLN A 420 22.55 -63.14 6.14
C GLN A 420 21.33 -63.21 7.08
N CYS A 421 21.43 -62.60 8.27
CA CYS A 421 20.41 -62.70 9.33
C CYS A 421 20.32 -61.38 10.10
N CYS A 422 19.11 -60.95 10.43
CA CYS A 422 18.87 -59.76 11.25
C CYS A 422 18.12 -60.16 12.53
N ASN A 423 18.85 -60.21 13.64
CA ASN A 423 18.31 -60.69 14.91
C ASN A 423 17.93 -59.55 15.85
N SER A 424 18.42 -58.33 15.58
CA SER A 424 18.09 -57.12 16.32
C SER A 424 17.59 -56.02 15.38
N CYS A 425 16.90 -55.02 15.94
CA CYS A 425 16.48 -53.84 15.18
C CYS A 425 17.66 -53.11 14.52
N ASP A 426 18.82 -53.06 15.19
CA ASP A 426 20.03 -52.42 14.64
C ASP A 426 20.56 -53.17 13.41
N ASP A 427 20.45 -54.51 13.38
CA ASP A 427 20.83 -55.32 12.22
C ASP A 427 19.92 -55.05 11.01
N VAL A 428 18.61 -54.93 11.24
CA VAL A 428 17.62 -54.60 10.18
C VAL A 428 17.89 -53.19 9.64
N MET A 429 18.11 -52.22 10.52
CA MET A 429 18.39 -50.83 10.12
C MET A 429 19.69 -50.70 9.32
N GLU A 430 20.74 -51.41 9.72
CA GLU A 430 22.02 -51.40 9.01
C GLU A 430 21.90 -52.06 7.63
N ALA A 431 21.13 -53.16 7.52
CA ALA A 431 20.84 -53.82 6.25
C ALA A 431 20.05 -52.89 5.27
N TYR A 432 19.02 -52.21 5.77
CA TYR A 432 18.22 -51.25 5.01
C TYR A 432 19.05 -50.03 4.57
N LYS A 433 19.89 -49.51 5.47
CA LYS A 433 20.79 -48.38 5.19
C LYS A 433 21.78 -48.69 4.06
N ARG A 434 22.35 -49.89 4.02
CA ARG A 434 23.25 -50.34 2.94
C ARG A 434 22.53 -50.50 1.60
N LYS A 435 21.22 -50.78 1.62
CA LYS A 435 20.37 -50.82 0.42
C LYS A 435 19.78 -49.45 0.05
N GLY A 436 20.00 -48.42 0.88
CA GLY A 436 19.39 -47.10 0.71
C GLY A 436 17.87 -47.10 0.92
N TRP A 437 17.33 -48.07 1.66
CA TRP A 437 15.90 -48.16 1.96
C TRP A 437 15.57 -47.42 3.25
N ALA A 438 14.46 -46.67 3.26
CA ALA A 438 13.89 -46.08 4.47
C ALA A 438 12.86 -47.04 5.09
N LEU A 439 12.84 -47.14 6.42
CA LEU A 439 11.86 -47.96 7.13
C LEU A 439 10.55 -47.18 7.25
N ASN A 440 9.57 -47.49 6.41
CA ASN A 440 8.31 -46.73 6.34
C ASN A 440 7.28 -47.12 7.42
N SER A 441 7.40 -48.31 8.01
CA SER A 441 6.50 -48.78 9.07
C SER A 441 7.23 -49.74 10.03
N MET A 442 7.72 -49.18 11.13
CA MET A 442 8.46 -49.90 12.19
C MET A 442 7.63 -51.01 12.84
N ASP A 443 6.29 -50.92 12.76
CA ASP A 443 5.36 -51.92 13.29
C ASP A 443 5.40 -53.26 12.54
N SER A 444 5.90 -53.26 11.30
CA SER A 444 6.04 -54.47 10.48
C SER A 444 7.27 -55.31 10.86
N VAL A 445 8.21 -54.71 11.61
CA VAL A 445 9.49 -55.32 11.98
C VAL A 445 9.43 -55.82 13.42
N GLU A 446 9.35 -57.14 13.59
CA GLU A 446 9.21 -57.80 14.89
C GLU A 446 10.38 -57.42 15.83
N GLN A 447 11.59 -57.33 15.27
CA GLN A 447 12.82 -57.02 15.99
C GLN A 447 12.88 -55.59 16.56
N CYS A 448 12.01 -54.67 16.10
CA CYS A 448 11.98 -53.27 16.53
C CYS A 448 10.85 -52.94 17.52
N ARG A 449 9.90 -53.86 17.72
CA ARG A 449 8.64 -53.62 18.45
C ARG A 449 8.82 -53.33 19.95
N ASP A 450 9.85 -53.90 20.57
CA ASP A 450 10.06 -53.83 22.03
C ASP A 450 10.99 -52.69 22.49
N ARG A 451 11.38 -51.77 21.60
CA ARG A 451 12.22 -50.64 22.01
C ARG A 451 11.42 -49.58 22.77
N GLU A 452 12.00 -49.08 23.85
CA GLU A 452 11.42 -48.07 24.75
C GLU A 452 10.96 -46.79 24.00
N TRP A 453 11.64 -46.41 22.93
CA TRP A 453 11.26 -45.24 22.11
C TRP A 453 10.10 -45.50 21.14
N VAL A 454 9.88 -46.76 20.70
CA VAL A 454 8.74 -47.15 19.85
C VAL A 454 7.46 -47.16 20.67
N GLN A 455 7.54 -47.60 21.93
CA GLN A 455 6.44 -47.49 22.89
C GLN A 455 6.13 -46.02 23.23
N LYS A 456 7.16 -45.18 23.41
CA LYS A 456 6.97 -43.72 23.55
C LYS A 456 6.36 -43.10 22.30
N LEU A 457 6.77 -43.51 21.09
CA LEU A 457 6.18 -43.05 19.83
C LEU A 457 4.70 -43.41 19.71
N HIS A 458 4.31 -44.66 19.99
CA HIS A 458 2.89 -45.09 20.00
C HIS A 458 2.06 -44.32 21.03
N HIS A 459 2.60 -44.08 22.23
CA HIS A 459 1.94 -43.26 23.24
C HIS A 459 1.84 -41.79 22.83
N SER A 460 2.81 -41.28 22.08
CA SER A 460 2.88 -39.90 21.58
C SER A 460 2.09 -39.64 20.28
N LEU A 461 1.83 -40.66 19.46
CA LEU A 461 0.97 -40.55 18.26
C LEU A 461 -0.51 -40.38 18.63
N ASN A 462 -0.88 -40.87 19.81
CA ASN A 462 -2.21 -40.75 20.41
C ASN A 462 -2.32 -39.54 21.37
N GLN A 463 -1.45 -38.55 21.21
CA GLN A 463 -1.47 -37.31 21.96
C GLN A 463 -1.48 -36.13 21.00
N GLY A 464 -2.34 -35.16 21.28
CA GLY A 464 -2.31 -33.88 20.60
C GLY A 464 -1.42 -32.88 21.35
N CYS A 465 -1.16 -31.75 20.71
CA CYS A 465 -0.47 -30.63 21.32
C CYS A 465 -1.22 -29.33 21.04
N HIS A 466 -1.44 -28.55 22.08
CA HIS A 466 -1.92 -27.18 22.00
C HIS A 466 -0.73 -26.24 22.12
N VAL A 467 -0.40 -25.53 21.03
CA VAL A 467 0.71 -24.60 20.96
C VAL A 467 0.16 -23.18 20.89
N TYR A 468 0.42 -22.37 21.91
CA TYR A 468 -0.06 -21.00 21.98
C TYR A 468 0.99 -20.05 22.56
N GLY A 469 0.92 -18.78 22.19
CA GLY A 469 1.85 -17.77 22.68
C GLY A 469 2.05 -16.64 21.68
N TRP A 470 3.19 -15.97 21.79
CA TRP A 470 3.56 -14.90 20.87
C TRP A 470 5.06 -14.90 20.56
N LEU A 471 5.40 -14.51 19.34
CA LEU A 471 6.77 -14.29 18.88
C LEU A 471 6.99 -12.80 18.60
N GLU A 472 8.14 -12.28 19.00
CA GLU A 472 8.54 -10.92 18.69
C GLU A 472 9.51 -10.94 17.49
N VAL A 473 9.09 -10.30 16.40
CA VAL A 473 9.83 -10.27 15.14
C VAL A 473 10.11 -8.84 14.69
N SER A 474 11.21 -8.65 13.98
CA SER A 474 11.54 -7.38 13.34
C SER A 474 10.58 -7.10 12.18
N LYS A 475 10.34 -5.82 11.86
CA LYS A 475 9.52 -5.39 10.72
C LYS A 475 10.27 -5.55 9.39
N VAL A 476 10.58 -6.79 9.05
CA VAL A 476 11.24 -7.23 7.82
C VAL A 476 10.55 -8.50 7.33
N THR A 477 10.79 -8.88 6.08
CA THR A 477 10.31 -10.17 5.58
C THR A 477 10.94 -11.31 6.38
N GLY A 478 10.13 -12.31 6.73
CA GLY A 478 10.60 -13.44 7.51
C GLY A 478 9.72 -14.66 7.36
N ASN A 479 10.14 -15.74 8.00
CA ASN A 479 9.39 -16.96 8.11
C ASN A 479 9.40 -17.43 9.57
N PHE A 480 8.36 -18.14 9.97
CA PHE A 480 8.39 -18.96 11.16
C PHE A 480 7.63 -20.25 10.88
N HIS A 481 8.01 -21.33 11.54
CA HIS A 481 7.39 -22.63 11.33
C HIS A 481 7.33 -23.43 12.62
N ILE A 482 6.32 -24.30 12.66
CA ILE A 482 6.10 -25.29 13.70
C ILE A 482 6.23 -26.65 13.03
N ALA A 483 7.29 -27.37 13.34
CA ALA A 483 7.63 -28.61 12.65
C ALA A 483 8.14 -29.68 13.63
N PRO A 484 8.08 -30.97 13.26
CA PRO A 484 8.63 -32.03 14.08
C PRO A 484 10.17 -32.05 14.00
N GLY A 485 10.83 -32.32 15.13
CA GLY A 485 12.29 -32.47 15.23
C GLY A 485 12.95 -31.38 16.09
N SER A 486 14.15 -31.68 16.56
CA SER A 486 15.01 -30.68 17.22
C SER A 486 15.78 -29.90 16.16
N SER A 487 15.73 -28.57 16.23
CA SER A 487 16.47 -27.68 15.33
C SER A 487 17.96 -27.65 15.73
N VAL A 488 18.83 -28.23 14.90
CA VAL A 488 20.30 -28.20 15.10
C VAL A 488 20.92 -27.25 14.06
N LYS A 489 21.76 -26.31 14.51
CA LYS A 489 22.50 -25.43 13.60
C LYS A 489 23.63 -26.21 12.94
N ASP A 490 23.56 -26.38 11.63
CA ASP A 490 24.71 -26.73 10.79
C ASP A 490 24.91 -25.65 9.73
N VAL A 491 26.18 -25.41 9.36
CA VAL A 491 26.78 -24.11 8.98
C VAL A 491 26.10 -23.31 7.84
N HIS A 492 25.12 -23.82 7.08
CA HIS A 492 24.39 -23.06 6.05
C HIS A 492 22.91 -23.44 5.82
N VAL A 493 22.32 -24.38 6.58
CA VAL A 493 20.93 -24.85 6.35
C VAL A 493 20.23 -25.18 7.67
N HIS A 494 18.96 -24.80 7.80
CA HIS A 494 18.10 -25.22 8.91
C HIS A 494 17.66 -26.67 8.68
N VAL A 495 18.29 -27.61 9.37
CA VAL A 495 17.94 -29.02 9.28
C VAL A 495 17.29 -29.45 10.59
N HIS A 496 16.08 -29.96 10.48
CA HIS A 496 15.44 -30.69 11.58
C HIS A 496 15.92 -32.12 11.53
N ASN A 497 16.50 -32.60 12.63
CA ASN A 497 16.73 -34.03 12.81
C ASN A 497 15.38 -34.68 13.10
N LEU A 498 14.63 -35.04 12.06
CA LEU A 498 13.60 -36.04 12.18
C LEU A 498 14.31 -37.32 12.61
N HIS A 499 14.25 -37.61 13.90
CA HIS A 499 14.57 -38.93 14.46
C HIS A 499 14.10 -39.97 13.45
N GLN A 500 15.01 -40.81 12.92
CA GLN A 500 14.98 -41.97 11.98
C GLN A 500 13.63 -42.53 11.41
N LEU A 501 12.56 -41.76 11.45
CA LEU A 501 11.16 -42.11 11.26
C LEU A 501 10.64 -41.61 9.90
N GLY A 502 11.41 -40.75 9.23
CA GLY A 502 11.04 -40.14 7.95
C GLY A 502 9.89 -39.12 8.05
N PRO A 503 9.72 -38.23 7.05
CA PRO A 503 8.71 -37.19 7.05
C PRO A 503 7.27 -37.75 7.08
N SER A 504 7.05 -38.94 6.50
CA SER A 504 5.74 -39.58 6.40
C SER A 504 5.16 -40.09 7.73
N ALA A 505 5.96 -40.14 8.80
CA ALA A 505 5.49 -40.60 10.11
C ALA A 505 4.65 -39.58 10.87
N PHE A 506 4.72 -38.28 10.50
CA PHE A 506 4.08 -37.20 11.24
C PHE A 506 2.82 -36.70 10.55
N ASN A 507 1.70 -36.69 11.27
CA ASN A 507 0.45 -36.12 10.81
C ASN A 507 0.36 -34.63 11.20
N THR A 508 0.49 -33.76 10.22
CA THR A 508 0.55 -32.29 10.41
C THR A 508 -0.82 -31.61 10.39
N SER A 509 -1.89 -32.39 10.57
CA SER A 509 -3.24 -31.84 10.74
C SER A 509 -3.26 -30.84 11.90
N HIS A 510 -3.93 -29.72 11.73
CA HIS A 510 -4.00 -28.68 12.75
C HIS A 510 -5.26 -27.81 12.62
N THR A 511 -5.63 -27.19 13.73
CA THR A 511 -6.70 -26.21 13.84
C THR A 511 -6.14 -24.92 14.40
N ILE A 512 -6.33 -23.82 13.68
CA ILE A 512 -5.94 -22.49 14.11
C ILE A 512 -7.10 -21.91 14.92
N LYS A 513 -6.93 -21.77 16.24
CA LYS A 513 -7.93 -21.13 17.09
C LYS A 513 -7.87 -19.61 16.96
N HIS A 514 -6.66 -19.06 17.03
CA HIS A 514 -6.43 -17.63 16.89
C HIS A 514 -5.10 -17.33 16.21
N PHE A 515 -5.08 -16.38 15.28
CA PHE A 515 -3.86 -15.90 14.66
C PHE A 515 -3.92 -14.40 14.36
N SER A 516 -2.98 -13.63 14.91
CA SER A 516 -3.00 -12.17 14.78
C SER A 516 -1.63 -11.52 14.83
N PHE A 517 -1.57 -10.30 14.30
CA PHE A 517 -0.38 -9.45 14.34
C PHE A 517 -0.67 -8.17 15.13
N GLY A 518 0.19 -7.88 16.11
CA GLY A 518 0.14 -6.70 16.95
C GLY A 518 -1.13 -6.62 17.80
N GLN A 519 -1.62 -5.40 18.04
CA GLN A 519 -2.82 -5.16 18.83
C GLN A 519 -4.10 -5.29 17.99
N SER A 520 -5.21 -5.61 18.68
CA SER A 520 -6.56 -5.69 18.11
C SER A 520 -7.28 -4.33 18.19
N PHE A 521 -8.24 -4.10 17.30
CA PHE A 521 -9.14 -2.95 17.30
C PHE A 521 -10.58 -3.39 17.07
N PRO A 522 -11.59 -2.58 17.46
CA PRO A 522 -13.00 -2.94 17.30
C PRO A 522 -13.37 -3.23 15.84
N GLY A 523 -14.01 -4.37 15.58
CA GLY A 523 -14.45 -4.76 14.23
C GLY A 523 -13.38 -5.43 13.35
N LYS A 524 -12.15 -5.62 13.86
CA LYS A 524 -11.09 -6.36 13.17
C LYS A 524 -11.48 -7.82 12.95
N LYS A 525 -11.38 -8.30 11.70
CA LYS A 525 -11.57 -9.71 11.34
C LYS A 525 -10.21 -10.42 11.24
N PHE A 526 -10.13 -11.64 11.74
CA PHE A 526 -8.93 -12.49 11.67
C PHE A 526 -9.16 -13.61 10.64
N PRO A 527 -8.50 -13.58 9.46
CA PRO A 527 -8.81 -14.49 8.37
C PRO A 527 -8.54 -15.98 8.65
N LEU A 528 -7.66 -16.30 9.60
CA LEU A 528 -7.25 -17.67 9.92
C LEU A 528 -7.95 -18.26 11.15
N ASP A 529 -8.73 -17.47 11.88
CA ASP A 529 -9.39 -17.94 13.10
C ASP A 529 -10.47 -18.98 12.75
N GLY A 530 -10.37 -20.17 13.35
CA GLY A 530 -11.26 -21.30 13.11
C GLY A 530 -10.89 -22.18 11.90
N GLU A 531 -9.81 -21.85 11.17
CA GLU A 531 -9.37 -22.65 10.02
C GLU A 531 -8.83 -24.01 10.47
N THR A 532 -9.31 -25.10 9.86
CA THR A 532 -8.83 -26.46 10.12
C THR A 532 -8.26 -27.09 8.86
N VAL A 533 -7.05 -27.61 8.96
CA VAL A 533 -6.38 -28.33 7.89
C VAL A 533 -6.17 -29.77 8.30
N ILE A 534 -6.78 -30.67 7.53
CA ILE A 534 -6.61 -32.12 7.67
C ILE A 534 -5.59 -32.58 6.63
N ALA A 535 -4.56 -33.29 7.10
CA ALA A 535 -3.58 -34.00 6.30
C ALA A 535 -3.99 -35.48 6.25
N ASN A 536 -4.39 -35.95 5.06
CA ASN A 536 -4.87 -37.33 4.86
C ASN A 536 -3.74 -38.38 4.88
N LYS A 537 -2.49 -37.93 4.79
CA LYS A 537 -1.26 -38.72 4.86
C LYS A 537 -0.27 -37.99 5.75
N GLY A 538 0.67 -38.72 6.36
CA GLY A 538 1.79 -38.08 7.02
C GLY A 538 2.76 -37.46 6.00
N GLY A 539 3.57 -36.50 6.42
CA GLY A 539 4.53 -35.83 5.54
C GLY A 539 3.97 -34.64 4.76
N VAL A 540 2.86 -34.03 5.20
CA VAL A 540 2.29 -32.86 4.53
C VAL A 540 2.88 -31.56 5.09
N MET A 541 3.37 -30.69 4.20
CA MET A 541 3.75 -29.32 4.49
C MET A 541 2.57 -28.40 4.18
N VAL A 542 2.17 -27.59 5.16
CA VAL A 542 1.14 -26.57 4.99
C VAL A 542 1.79 -25.21 5.11
N HIS A 543 1.75 -24.44 4.04
CA HIS A 543 2.45 -23.16 3.93
C HIS A 543 1.46 -22.01 3.76
N TYR A 544 1.56 -21.03 4.65
CA TYR A 544 0.75 -19.82 4.69
C TYR A 544 1.60 -18.62 4.27
N PHE A 545 1.26 -18.04 3.13
CA PHE A 545 1.85 -16.79 2.66
C PHE A 545 1.01 -15.63 3.19
N VAL A 546 1.59 -14.85 4.09
CA VAL A 546 0.93 -13.77 4.80
C VAL A 546 1.47 -12.43 4.31
N LYS A 547 0.58 -11.56 3.87
CA LYS A 547 0.92 -10.17 3.55
C LYS A 547 0.36 -9.25 4.62
N ILE A 548 1.24 -8.65 5.40
CA ILE A 548 0.91 -7.78 6.53
C ILE A 548 0.77 -6.35 6.03
N VAL A 549 -0.36 -5.71 6.36
CA VAL A 549 -0.66 -4.31 6.04
C VAL A 549 -0.71 -3.51 7.34
N PRO A 550 0.27 -2.61 7.57
CA PRO A 550 0.23 -1.69 8.70
C PRO A 550 -1.06 -0.86 8.69
N THR A 551 -1.73 -0.75 9.83
CA THR A 551 -2.99 -0.04 9.97
C THR A 551 -2.94 0.90 11.17
N VAL A 552 -3.29 2.17 11.01
CA VAL A 552 -3.42 3.11 12.11
C VAL A 552 -4.90 3.37 12.38
N TYR A 553 -5.38 3.00 13.55
CA TYR A 553 -6.74 3.29 13.99
C TYR A 553 -6.75 4.59 14.79
N VAL A 554 -7.57 5.55 14.38
CA VAL A 554 -7.75 6.85 15.03
C VAL A 554 -9.15 6.90 15.62
N ASP A 555 -9.22 6.95 16.95
CA ASP A 555 -10.50 7.05 17.66
C ASP A 555 -11.09 8.48 17.59
N LEU A 556 -12.33 8.65 18.06
CA LEU A 556 -12.98 9.96 18.17
C LEU A 556 -12.18 10.99 19.02
N LYS A 557 -11.36 10.51 19.96
CA LYS A 557 -10.50 11.32 20.84
C LYS A 557 -9.14 11.64 20.20
N GLN A 558 -8.92 11.27 18.94
CA GLN A 558 -7.67 11.43 18.20
C GLN A 558 -6.49 10.61 18.76
N ASN A 559 -6.74 9.58 19.56
CA ASN A 559 -5.72 8.61 19.93
C ASN A 559 -5.42 7.70 18.75
N ARG A 560 -4.13 7.51 18.48
CA ARG A 560 -3.64 6.69 17.38
C ARG A 560 -3.15 5.35 17.90
N LEU A 561 -3.79 4.28 17.46
CA LEU A 561 -3.41 2.90 17.77
C LEU A 561 -2.77 2.26 16.54
N LEU A 562 -1.51 1.84 16.66
CA LEU A 562 -0.81 1.11 15.62
C LEU A 562 -1.23 -0.36 15.66
N THR A 563 -1.82 -0.82 14.57
CA THR A 563 -2.35 -2.17 14.40
C THR A 563 -1.90 -2.74 13.06
N HIS A 564 -2.20 -4.00 12.82
CA HIS A 564 -1.82 -4.68 11.58
C HIS A 564 -3.00 -5.48 11.08
N GLN A 565 -3.32 -5.32 9.81
CA GLN A 565 -4.21 -6.21 9.08
C GLN A 565 -3.36 -7.16 8.24
N PHE A 566 -3.93 -8.26 7.78
CA PHE A 566 -3.19 -9.17 6.93
C PHE A 566 -4.11 -9.95 6.01
N SER A 567 -3.58 -10.33 4.85
CA SER A 567 -4.21 -11.27 3.93
C SER A 567 -3.40 -12.55 3.86
N VAL A 568 -4.03 -13.69 3.62
CA VAL A 568 -3.37 -14.99 3.61
C VAL A 568 -3.68 -15.78 2.35
N THR A 569 -2.67 -16.47 1.82
CA THR A 569 -2.81 -17.51 0.81
C THR A 569 -2.24 -18.82 1.35
N LYS A 570 -2.97 -19.92 1.19
CA LYS A 570 -2.59 -21.24 1.69
C LYS A 570 -2.12 -22.15 0.56
N SER A 571 -1.02 -22.85 0.76
CA SER A 571 -0.52 -23.92 -0.09
C SER A 571 -0.35 -25.20 0.73
N LYS A 572 -0.62 -26.36 0.10
CA LYS A 572 -0.38 -27.68 0.69
C LYS A 572 0.54 -28.46 -0.25
N LEU A 573 1.62 -29.00 0.30
CA LEU A 573 2.60 -29.79 -0.44
C LEU A 573 2.79 -31.13 0.26
N ASP A 574 2.66 -32.22 -0.48
CA ASP A 574 2.95 -33.57 0.00
C ASP A 574 4.46 -33.82 -0.16
N ILE A 575 5.17 -34.03 0.94
CA ILE A 575 6.61 -34.34 0.91
C ILE A 575 6.76 -35.86 0.84
N ASP A 576 7.12 -36.34 -0.36
CA ASP A 576 7.48 -37.74 -0.59
C ASP A 576 8.99 -37.96 -0.36
N VAL A 577 9.38 -39.20 -0.07
CA VAL A 577 10.76 -39.65 0.20
C VAL A 577 11.73 -39.29 -0.95
N ASN A 578 11.21 -39.08 -2.16
CA ASN A 578 11.96 -38.71 -3.37
C ASN A 578 12.18 -37.20 -3.55
N SER A 579 11.57 -36.34 -2.73
CA SER A 579 11.76 -34.89 -2.75
C SER A 579 12.59 -34.48 -1.53
N PRO A 580 13.93 -34.36 -1.65
CA PRO A 580 14.81 -34.09 -0.52
C PRO A 580 14.65 -32.68 0.07
N ASP A 581 13.93 -31.79 -0.62
CA ASP A 581 13.75 -30.39 -0.21
C ASP A 581 12.33 -30.18 0.38
N GLY A 582 12.21 -30.33 1.69
CA GLY A 582 11.00 -29.97 2.41
C GLY A 582 10.87 -30.66 3.77
N LEU A 583 10.28 -29.96 4.73
CA LEU A 583 9.96 -30.50 6.05
C LEU A 583 8.44 -30.45 6.26
N PRO A 584 7.79 -31.53 6.74
CA PRO A 584 6.37 -31.48 7.03
C PRO A 584 6.11 -30.61 8.25
N GLY A 585 5.05 -29.82 8.22
CA GLY A 585 4.71 -28.95 9.34
C GLY A 585 3.82 -27.78 8.94
N PHE A 586 3.69 -26.84 9.87
CA PHE A 586 2.99 -25.58 9.71
C PHE A 586 4.02 -24.47 9.43
N PHE A 587 3.93 -23.82 8.28
CA PHE A 587 4.89 -22.78 7.87
C PHE A 587 4.15 -21.48 7.59
N VAL A 588 4.69 -20.37 8.06
CA VAL A 588 4.18 -19.03 7.78
C VAL A 588 5.32 -18.18 7.25
N SER A 589 5.18 -17.71 6.02
CA SER A 589 6.06 -16.69 5.45
C SER A 589 5.32 -15.37 5.42
N TYR A 590 5.88 -14.35 6.05
CA TYR A 590 5.25 -13.04 6.17
C TYR A 590 6.07 -11.93 5.49
N GLU A 591 5.37 -11.03 4.81
CA GLU A 591 5.93 -9.88 4.12
C GLU A 591 5.12 -8.62 4.47
N PHE A 592 5.80 -7.48 4.65
CA PHE A 592 5.16 -6.20 4.93
C PHE A 592 4.81 -5.44 3.64
N SER A 593 3.58 -4.96 3.56
CA SER A 593 3.13 -4.04 2.50
C SER A 593 3.77 -2.67 2.68
N PRO A 594 4.23 -2.01 1.59
CA PRO A 594 4.70 -0.62 1.65
C PRO A 594 3.57 0.40 1.84
N LEU A 595 2.32 -0.05 1.73
CA LEU A 595 1.11 0.74 1.94
C LEU A 595 0.59 0.56 3.36
N MET A 596 0.16 1.66 3.97
CA MET A 596 -0.47 1.72 5.28
C MET A 596 -1.93 2.16 5.13
N VAL A 597 -2.83 1.56 5.92
CA VAL A 597 -4.25 1.95 5.96
C VAL A 597 -4.49 2.78 7.21
N GLN A 598 -5.08 3.97 7.07
CA GLN A 598 -5.54 4.76 8.21
C GLN A 598 -7.06 4.62 8.34
N LEU A 599 -7.51 4.10 9.48
CA LEU A 599 -8.91 3.95 9.83
C LEU A 599 -9.30 5.09 10.75
N ASN A 600 -10.10 6.04 10.25
CA ASN A 600 -10.57 7.19 11.00
C ASN A 600 -11.99 6.96 11.47
N GLU A 601 -12.20 6.86 12.79
CA GLU A 601 -13.55 6.90 13.36
C GLU A 601 -14.08 8.34 13.28
N LYS A 602 -15.20 8.53 12.58
CA LYS A 602 -15.84 9.83 12.38
C LYS A 602 -17.33 9.76 12.75
N GLU A 603 -17.82 10.83 13.34
CA GLU A 603 -19.25 11.06 13.52
C GLU A 603 -19.85 11.65 12.23
N LYS A 604 -21.08 11.27 11.90
CA LYS A 604 -21.79 11.86 10.77
C LYS A 604 -22.21 13.29 11.12
N PRO A 605 -22.01 14.26 10.22
CA PRO A 605 -22.45 15.63 10.49
C PRO A 605 -23.98 15.70 10.51
N PHE A 606 -24.53 16.52 11.41
CA PHE A 606 -25.97 16.71 11.57
C PHE A 606 -26.69 17.12 10.27
N THR A 607 -25.98 17.78 9.35
CA THR A 607 -26.53 18.15 8.03
C THR A 607 -26.90 16.94 7.19
N HIS A 608 -26.12 15.85 7.27
CA HIS A 608 -26.40 14.61 6.54
C HIS A 608 -27.71 13.98 7.02
N PHE A 609 -27.90 13.91 8.34
CA PHE A 609 -29.13 13.43 8.96
C PHE A 609 -30.36 14.26 8.53
N LEU A 610 -30.24 15.60 8.49
CA LEU A 610 -31.32 16.47 8.03
C LEU A 610 -31.67 16.24 6.56
N THR A 611 -30.67 16.06 5.69
CA THR A 611 -30.92 15.77 4.27
C THR A 611 -31.60 14.42 4.09
N ASP A 612 -31.21 13.40 4.86
CA ASP A 612 -31.81 12.07 4.78
C ASP A 612 -33.27 12.08 5.25
N ILE A 613 -33.60 12.82 6.31
CA ILE A 613 -35.01 13.02 6.72
C ILE A 613 -35.84 13.67 5.61
N CYS A 614 -35.31 14.72 4.97
CA CYS A 614 -36.00 15.38 3.86
C CYS A 614 -36.23 14.42 2.68
N VAL A 615 -35.26 13.56 2.38
CA VAL A 615 -35.37 12.52 1.34
C VAL A 615 -36.39 11.46 1.73
N ILE A 616 -36.39 10.97 2.97
CA ILE A 616 -37.37 9.97 3.46
C ILE A 616 -38.79 10.53 3.36
N VAL A 617 -39.03 11.73 3.89
CA VAL A 617 -40.37 12.35 3.89
C VAL A 617 -40.82 12.67 2.46
N GLY A 618 -39.96 13.31 1.66
CA GLY A 618 -40.28 13.67 0.28
C GLY A 618 -40.48 12.46 -0.64
N GLY A 619 -39.62 11.44 -0.50
CA GLY A 619 -39.67 10.21 -1.27
C GLY A 619 -40.93 9.40 -0.97
N VAL A 620 -41.23 9.15 0.31
CA VAL A 620 -42.44 8.41 0.70
C VAL A 620 -43.70 9.17 0.31
N PHE A 621 -43.74 10.50 0.49
CA PHE A 621 -44.91 11.31 0.09
C PHE A 621 -45.17 11.27 -1.43
N THR A 622 -44.10 11.31 -2.24
CA THR A 622 -44.21 11.24 -3.70
C THR A 622 -44.73 9.88 -4.16
N VAL A 623 -44.19 8.79 -3.60
CA VAL A 623 -44.65 7.42 -3.90
C VAL A 623 -46.09 7.20 -3.44
N ALA A 624 -46.44 7.64 -2.24
CA ALA A 624 -47.79 7.54 -1.70
C ALA A 624 -48.82 8.29 -2.57
N SER A 625 -48.46 9.48 -3.07
CA SER A 625 -49.31 10.28 -3.95
C SER A 625 -49.54 9.61 -5.31
N LEU A 626 -48.52 8.95 -5.87
CA LEU A 626 -48.66 8.18 -7.11
C LEU A 626 -49.57 6.95 -6.92
N ILE A 627 -49.41 6.24 -5.80
CA ILE A 627 -50.24 5.09 -5.46
C ILE A 627 -51.70 5.51 -5.24
N ASP A 628 -51.95 6.59 -4.49
CA ASP A 628 -53.31 7.10 -4.25
C ASP A 628 -53.98 7.53 -5.57
N SER A 629 -53.28 8.25 -6.44
CA SER A 629 -53.79 8.64 -7.76
C SER A 629 -54.13 7.41 -8.62
N PHE A 630 -53.26 6.40 -8.63
CA PHE A 630 -53.48 5.17 -9.38
C PHE A 630 -54.69 4.38 -8.86
N LEU A 631 -54.82 4.22 -7.54
CA LEU A 631 -55.93 3.51 -6.90
C LEU A 631 -57.26 4.25 -7.08
N TYR A 632 -57.25 5.59 -6.97
CA TYR A 632 -58.42 6.42 -7.23
C TYR A 632 -58.92 6.31 -8.68
N HIS A 633 -58.02 6.39 -9.66
CA HIS A 633 -58.41 6.24 -11.07
C HIS A 633 -58.83 4.80 -11.42
N SER A 634 -58.16 3.79 -10.86
CA SER A 634 -58.48 2.38 -11.10
C SER A 634 -59.83 2.00 -10.51
N SER A 635 -60.13 2.42 -9.27
CA SER A 635 -61.44 2.18 -8.63
C SER A 635 -62.59 2.84 -9.39
N ARG A 636 -62.42 4.09 -9.87
CA ARG A 636 -63.41 4.77 -10.71
C ARG A 636 -63.64 4.05 -12.04
N LYS A 637 -62.58 3.69 -12.76
CA LYS A 637 -62.69 2.95 -14.03
C LYS A 637 -63.32 1.57 -13.84
N LEU A 638 -63.02 0.90 -12.72
CA LEU A 638 -63.63 -0.38 -12.38
C LEU A 638 -65.13 -0.22 -12.08
N ALA A 639 -65.51 0.75 -11.25
CA ALA A 639 -66.91 1.07 -10.97
C ALA A 639 -67.69 1.45 -12.24
N GLU A 640 -67.06 2.17 -13.17
CA GLU A 640 -67.65 2.51 -14.47
C GLU A 640 -67.82 1.28 -15.37
N LYS A 641 -66.83 0.37 -15.43
CA LYS A 641 -66.94 -0.90 -16.16
C LYS A 641 -67.99 -1.85 -15.57
N ILE A 642 -68.14 -1.87 -14.24
CA ILE A 642 -69.20 -2.63 -13.54
C ILE A 642 -70.58 -2.06 -13.90
N ARG A 643 -70.75 -0.73 -13.88
CA ARG A 643 -72.02 -0.09 -14.31
C ARG A 643 -72.35 -0.34 -15.79
N GLN A 644 -71.36 -0.54 -16.64
CA GLN A 644 -71.52 -0.90 -18.05
C GLN A 644 -71.73 -2.41 -18.29
N GLY A 645 -71.81 -3.25 -17.24
CA GLY A 645 -72.10 -4.68 -17.36
C GLY A 645 -70.98 -5.52 -18.00
N LYS A 646 -69.74 -5.02 -18.01
CA LYS A 646 -68.59 -5.67 -18.67
C LYS A 646 -67.76 -6.61 -17.77
N PHE A 647 -68.23 -6.85 -16.55
CA PHE A 647 -67.66 -7.84 -15.62
C PHE A 647 -68.80 -8.78 -15.20
N ASN A 648 -68.89 -9.92 -15.89
CA ASN A 648 -69.50 -11.15 -15.36
C ASN A 648 -68.37 -12.01 -14.80
#